data_AF-A0A1F3M8Y1-F1
#
_entry.id   AF-A0A1F3M8Y1-F1
#
_cell.length_a   1.000
_cell.length_b   1.000
_cell.length_c   1.000
_cell.angle_alpha   90.00
_cell.angle_beta   90.00
_cell.angle_gamma   90.00
#
_symmetry.space_group_name_H-M   'P 1'
#
loop_
_entity.id
_entity.type
_entity.pdbx_description
1 polymer ?
#
loop_
_entity_poly.entity_id
_entity_poly.type
_entity_poly.pdbx_seq_one_letter_code
_entity_poly.pdbx_strand_id
1 'polypeptide(L)'
;MSEIEEINEEEKANQLINEEGHRTTHLTGMYENWFLDYASYVILERAVPEIDDGLKPVQRRILHAMSRLDDGRYNKVANIIGHTMQFHPHGDASIGDALVQLGQKELLIDMQGNWGNTLTGDQAAAPRYIEARLSKFAKEVVFNPKTTQWKPSYDGRNKEPVVLPVKFPLLLAQGVEGIAVGLASKILPHNFNELIDASIAFLQGKEFEILPDFLTGGMADVSKYNEGLRGGKVRIRAKIAQIDKKTLVIKEIPFSTTTATLIESIVAANDKGKIKIRKIDDNTAEDVEIVIHLANNVSPDQTIDALYAFTNCEVSISPNNCVIKNDKPMFISVNEILINDTNLTVKLLKTELEIRMDELEDQWHNASLEKIFIENRIYLSIEDCETWESVLTTIDNELDPYKSLLKRPVVEDDLLRLTEIKIKRISKYNSFKADETISTIEGEMEEVKNHLEHLIEYSINYFRQIKKKYGKGRERKTEIRNFDTINASNVAVANEKLYVDRAGGFVGTSLKKDEFVTDCSDIDDMIVLRENGTCIVCKVAPKVFVGQDIIHVDVFKRNDDRTIYNMVYRDGKLGNYYVKRFAVVGITRDKEYDLTSGNEGSKVIYFTANPNGEAEIVKVSLRPRPKLKKLHFDFEFSSLAIKGRSSRGNLLTKHAIKSISQREGGVSTLGALNIWYDDSVRRLNSDERGVFIGAFTGDEKILTILSTGEFKLTGYDQSTHFDDEMVSITKFDPDTVISAVYYDGEQGKYFVKRFQVPDNSSPNKPFLFISEGKGSKLTKVSLDYLPRLSFEVKKDNTDHFEYEVVPLADFIAVKSFKAKGKRLSNYTLKAFKLLEPLPYSPPETEEDEDGIIEPEEDLIVEAEIDPTESTETINEEINRDEFKEERNTPPVEVPKPPLPRKKRPEDEPPQLELEF
;
A
#
# COMPACT_ATOMS: atom_id res chain seq x y z
N MET A 1 -32.12 31.73 -3.00
CA MET A 1 -33.33 32.53 -3.20
C MET A 1 -33.12 33.26 -4.52
N SER A 2 -33.44 32.54 -5.59
CA SER A 2 -32.96 32.73 -6.98
C SER A 2 -33.47 31.55 -7.82
N GLU A 3 -33.94 31.78 -9.04
CA GLU A 3 -34.51 30.79 -9.98
C GLU A 3 -35.77 30.06 -9.46
N ILE A 4 -35.71 29.35 -8.34
CA ILE A 4 -36.83 28.57 -7.76
C ILE A 4 -38.02 29.48 -7.38
N GLU A 5 -37.76 30.70 -6.92
CA GLU A 5 -38.81 31.67 -6.59
C GLU A 5 -39.40 32.33 -7.85
N GLU A 6 -38.57 32.63 -8.86
CA GLU A 6 -39.02 33.17 -10.15
C GLU A 6 -39.93 32.16 -10.88
N ILE A 7 -39.55 30.88 -10.90
CA ILE A 7 -40.38 29.79 -11.43
C ILE A 7 -41.69 29.65 -10.63
N ASN A 8 -41.65 29.82 -9.31
CA ASN A 8 -42.87 29.80 -8.47
C ASN A 8 -43.78 31.01 -8.72
N GLU A 9 -43.25 32.18 -9.06
CA GLU A 9 -44.06 33.35 -9.43
C GLU A 9 -44.62 33.23 -10.84
N GLU A 10 -43.87 32.69 -11.82
CA GLU A 10 -44.41 32.34 -13.13
C GLU A 10 -45.48 31.24 -13.04
N GLU A 11 -45.31 30.19 -12.22
CA GLU A 11 -46.36 29.19 -12.01
C GLU A 11 -47.61 29.81 -11.35
N LYS A 12 -47.47 30.69 -10.35
CA LYS A 12 -48.62 31.38 -9.73
C LYS A 12 -49.33 32.32 -10.71
N ALA A 13 -48.58 33.04 -11.55
CA ALA A 13 -49.15 33.87 -12.62
C ALA A 13 -49.94 33.01 -13.62
N ASN A 14 -49.40 31.85 -14.04
CA ASN A 14 -50.07 30.92 -14.94
C ASN A 14 -51.27 30.19 -14.30
N GLN A 15 -51.25 29.96 -12.98
CA GLN A 15 -52.37 29.35 -12.24
C GLN A 15 -53.59 30.26 -12.15
N LEU A 16 -53.42 31.59 -12.14
CA LEU A 16 -54.52 32.57 -12.07
C LEU A 16 -55.25 32.83 -13.40
N ILE A 17 -54.79 32.23 -14.51
CA ILE A 17 -55.28 32.53 -15.87
C ILE A 17 -56.19 31.42 -16.45
N ASN A 18 -56.20 30.21 -15.86
CA ASN A 18 -56.92 29.05 -16.41
C ASN A 18 -57.93 28.44 -15.43
N GLU A 19 -59.03 29.15 -15.18
CA GLU A 19 -60.29 28.50 -14.79
C GLU A 19 -60.98 27.89 -16.03
N GLU A 20 -61.71 26.78 -15.85
CA GLU A 20 -62.52 26.09 -16.88
C GLU A 20 -61.83 25.64 -18.19
N GLY A 21 -60.81 24.78 -18.09
CA GLY A 21 -60.27 24.04 -19.24
C GLY A 21 -59.46 22.80 -18.84
N HIS A 22 -59.48 21.74 -19.66
CA HIS A 22 -58.68 20.52 -19.40
C HIS A 22 -57.19 20.86 -19.27
N ARG A 23 -56.58 20.57 -18.12
CA ARG A 23 -55.13 20.72 -17.87
C ARG A 23 -54.33 19.78 -18.79
N THR A 24 -53.92 20.26 -19.96
CA THR A 24 -53.04 19.54 -20.90
C THR A 24 -51.58 19.69 -20.49
N THR A 25 -51.18 19.04 -19.39
CA THR A 25 -49.77 18.97 -18.99
C THR A 25 -48.98 18.13 -20.00
N HIS A 26 -47.85 18.64 -20.47
CA HIS A 26 -47.00 17.91 -21.42
C HIS A 26 -46.36 16.69 -20.74
N LEU A 27 -46.41 15.54 -21.42
CA LEU A 27 -45.91 14.26 -20.92
C LEU A 27 -44.42 14.31 -20.53
N THR A 28 -43.61 15.08 -21.26
CA THR A 28 -42.18 15.30 -20.96
C THR A 28 -41.99 15.90 -19.56
N GLY A 29 -42.71 17.00 -19.25
CA GLY A 29 -42.61 17.66 -17.94
C GLY A 29 -43.16 16.82 -16.79
N MET A 30 -44.16 15.95 -17.04
CA MET A 30 -44.57 14.97 -16.05
C MET A 30 -43.44 13.99 -15.71
N TYR A 31 -42.78 13.40 -16.72
CA TYR A 31 -41.66 12.48 -16.51
C TYR A 31 -40.44 13.16 -15.89
N GLU A 32 -40.15 14.39 -16.28
CA GLU A 32 -39.05 15.19 -15.73
C GLU A 32 -39.26 15.46 -14.23
N ASN A 33 -40.42 16.00 -13.85
CA ASN A 33 -40.74 16.28 -12.45
C ASN A 33 -40.75 14.99 -11.61
N TRP A 34 -41.44 13.93 -12.05
CA TRP A 34 -41.48 12.66 -11.31
C TRP A 34 -40.10 12.00 -11.18
N PHE A 35 -39.22 12.16 -12.18
CA PHE A 35 -37.86 11.66 -12.10
C PHE A 35 -37.00 12.50 -11.16
N LEU A 36 -37.14 13.82 -11.17
CA LEU A 36 -36.44 14.73 -10.24
C LEU A 36 -36.87 14.50 -8.79
N ASP A 37 -38.17 14.35 -8.52
CA ASP A 37 -38.70 14.00 -7.19
C ASP A 37 -38.11 12.68 -6.69
N TYR A 38 -38.17 11.63 -7.52
CA TYR A 38 -37.66 10.30 -7.19
C TYR A 38 -36.13 10.30 -7.00
N ALA A 39 -35.38 10.96 -7.88
CA ALA A 39 -33.93 11.06 -7.79
C ALA A 39 -33.50 11.80 -6.52
N SER A 40 -34.12 12.94 -6.23
CA SER A 40 -33.85 13.75 -5.03
C SER A 40 -34.12 12.95 -3.75
N TYR A 41 -35.26 12.26 -3.69
CA TYR A 41 -35.60 11.38 -2.57
C TYR A 41 -34.61 10.22 -2.39
N VAL A 42 -34.18 9.57 -3.48
CA VAL A 42 -33.20 8.47 -3.43
C VAL A 42 -31.81 8.94 -3.02
N ILE A 43 -31.40 10.15 -3.43
CA ILE A 43 -30.11 10.74 -3.05
C ILE A 43 -30.13 11.10 -1.55
N LEU A 44 -31.11 11.89 -1.10
CA LEU A 44 -31.15 12.49 0.24
C LEU A 44 -31.66 11.54 1.33
N GLU A 45 -32.82 10.89 1.15
CA GLU A 45 -33.48 10.09 2.20
C GLU A 45 -33.14 8.58 2.13
N ARG A 46 -32.16 8.16 1.30
CA ARG A 46 -31.84 6.72 1.14
C ARG A 46 -30.36 6.35 0.95
N ALA A 47 -29.69 6.90 -0.06
CA ALA A 47 -28.46 6.30 -0.58
C ALA A 47 -27.15 6.84 0.04
N VAL A 48 -27.07 8.15 0.23
CA VAL A 48 -25.89 8.90 0.69
C VAL A 48 -26.00 9.15 2.21
N PRO A 49 -24.90 9.11 2.99
CA PRO A 49 -24.94 9.47 4.41
C PRO A 49 -24.96 10.99 4.60
N GLU A 50 -25.55 11.46 5.69
CA GLU A 50 -25.35 12.84 6.15
C GLU A 50 -23.93 12.99 6.73
N ILE A 51 -23.29 14.14 6.54
CA ILE A 51 -21.97 14.40 7.12
C ILE A 51 -22.02 14.45 8.65
N ASP A 52 -23.04 15.09 9.24
CA ASP A 52 -23.08 15.42 10.67
C ASP A 52 -23.31 14.22 11.62
N ASP A 53 -23.78 13.07 11.12
CA ASP A 53 -23.77 11.81 11.92
C ASP A 53 -23.17 10.59 11.20
N GLY A 54 -22.84 10.71 9.91
CA GLY A 54 -22.30 9.62 9.10
C GLY A 54 -23.29 8.51 8.76
N LEU A 55 -24.59 8.67 9.07
CA LEU A 55 -25.59 7.62 8.96
C LEU A 55 -26.52 7.86 7.77
N LYS A 56 -26.98 6.75 7.18
CA LYS A 56 -28.16 6.76 6.30
C LYS A 56 -29.44 6.82 7.15
N PRO A 57 -30.55 7.39 6.65
CA PRO A 57 -31.80 7.51 7.42
C PRO A 57 -32.35 6.19 7.99
N VAL A 58 -32.15 5.06 7.30
CA VAL A 58 -32.51 3.74 7.86
C VAL A 58 -31.69 3.38 9.10
N GLN A 59 -30.38 3.65 9.11
CA GLN A 59 -29.49 3.38 10.25
C GLN A 59 -29.79 4.32 11.43
N ARG A 60 -30.05 5.60 11.14
CA ARG A 60 -30.51 6.61 12.12
C ARG A 60 -31.82 6.18 12.80
N ARG A 61 -32.81 5.70 12.02
CA ARG A 61 -34.10 5.19 12.52
C ARG A 61 -33.95 3.88 13.33
N ILE A 62 -33.08 2.97 12.92
CA ILE A 62 -32.73 1.75 13.69
C ILE A 62 -32.15 2.13 15.05
N LEU A 63 -31.15 3.01 15.09
CA LEU A 63 -30.49 3.45 16.33
C LEU A 63 -31.46 4.17 17.28
N HIS A 64 -32.34 5.02 16.75
CA HIS A 64 -33.42 5.65 17.53
C HIS A 64 -34.41 4.61 18.10
N ALA A 65 -34.86 3.65 17.29
CA ALA A 65 -35.75 2.57 17.76
C ALA A 65 -35.08 1.71 18.85
N MET A 66 -33.79 1.41 18.72
CA MET A 66 -33.00 0.74 19.75
C MET A 66 -32.88 1.58 21.03
N SER A 67 -32.66 2.90 20.92
CA SER A 67 -32.60 3.79 22.08
C SER A 67 -33.93 3.93 22.81
N ARG A 68 -35.09 3.78 22.13
CA ARG A 68 -36.41 3.72 22.77
C ARG A 68 -36.72 2.37 23.43
N LEU A 69 -35.99 1.31 23.09
CA LEU A 69 -36.13 -0.06 23.61
C LEU A 69 -35.08 -0.43 24.67
N ASP A 70 -34.15 0.47 24.99
CA ASP A 70 -32.99 0.15 25.83
C ASP A 70 -33.34 0.01 27.32
N ASP A 71 -33.48 -1.23 27.78
CA ASP A 71 -33.51 -1.62 29.19
C ASP A 71 -32.15 -2.15 29.69
N GLY A 72 -31.09 -2.01 28.88
CA GLY A 72 -29.76 -2.58 29.12
C GLY A 72 -29.61 -4.07 28.80
N ARG A 73 -30.70 -4.77 28.47
CA ARG A 73 -30.70 -6.20 28.10
C ARG A 73 -30.58 -6.37 26.59
N TYR A 74 -30.35 -7.62 26.18
CA TYR A 74 -30.38 -8.02 24.78
C TYR A 74 -31.82 -8.12 24.30
N ASN A 75 -32.13 -7.40 23.22
CA ASN A 75 -33.43 -7.38 22.57
C ASN A 75 -33.42 -8.28 21.32
N LYS A 76 -34.48 -9.05 21.08
CA LYS A 76 -34.64 -9.83 19.85
C LYS A 76 -34.66 -8.89 18.64
N VAL A 77 -33.88 -9.22 17.60
CA VAL A 77 -33.76 -8.37 16.40
C VAL A 77 -35.11 -8.17 15.70
N ALA A 78 -35.97 -9.20 15.69
CA ALA A 78 -37.35 -9.09 15.20
C ALA A 78 -38.17 -7.99 15.93
N ASN A 79 -37.94 -7.76 17.22
CA ASN A 79 -38.59 -6.70 17.99
C ASN A 79 -38.05 -5.31 17.58
N ILE A 80 -36.73 -5.20 17.41
CA ILE A 80 -36.08 -3.95 16.95
C ILE A 80 -36.58 -3.57 15.55
N ILE A 81 -36.71 -4.53 14.63
CA ILE A 81 -37.28 -4.31 13.29
C ILE A 81 -38.73 -3.79 13.40
N GLY A 82 -39.59 -4.48 14.18
CA GLY A 82 -40.98 -4.08 14.37
C GLY A 82 -41.17 -2.69 14.99
N HIS A 83 -40.28 -2.28 15.90
CA HIS A 83 -40.26 -0.90 16.41
C HIS A 83 -39.69 0.11 15.42
N THR A 84 -38.72 -0.28 14.59
CA THR A 84 -38.16 0.60 13.54
C THR A 84 -39.18 0.92 12.45
N MET A 85 -40.13 0.02 12.17
CA MET A 85 -41.24 0.27 11.23
C MET A 85 -42.12 1.47 11.62
N GLN A 86 -42.13 1.90 12.89
CA GLN A 86 -42.83 3.12 13.34
C GLN A 86 -42.20 4.41 12.78
N PHE A 87 -41.01 4.30 12.18
CA PHE A 87 -40.24 5.39 11.58
C PHE A 87 -39.90 5.14 10.11
N HIS A 88 -39.66 3.88 9.73
CA HIS A 88 -39.18 3.48 8.41
C HIS A 88 -40.23 2.61 7.70
N PRO A 89 -41.08 3.17 6.82
CA PRO A 89 -42.22 2.47 6.19
C PRO A 89 -41.80 1.56 5.02
N HIS A 90 -40.73 0.79 5.19
CA HIS A 90 -40.19 -0.16 4.20
C HIS A 90 -40.06 -1.56 4.82
N GLY A 91 -39.83 -2.57 3.97
CA GLY A 91 -39.90 -3.98 4.34
C GLY A 91 -38.94 -4.40 5.45
N ASP A 92 -39.38 -5.35 6.27
CA ASP A 92 -38.65 -5.97 7.38
C ASP A 92 -37.24 -6.44 6.99
N ALA A 93 -37.11 -7.10 5.83
CA ALA A 93 -35.83 -7.54 5.29
C ALA A 93 -34.82 -6.38 5.17
N SER A 94 -35.23 -5.24 4.58
CA SER A 94 -34.33 -4.10 4.38
C SER A 94 -33.86 -3.43 5.68
N ILE A 95 -34.67 -3.51 6.74
CA ILE A 95 -34.32 -3.04 8.09
C ILE A 95 -33.39 -4.07 8.77
N GLY A 96 -33.69 -5.37 8.62
CA GLY A 96 -32.88 -6.46 9.15
C GLY A 96 -31.47 -6.49 8.55
N ASP A 97 -31.34 -6.39 7.23
CA ASP A 97 -30.06 -6.36 6.54
C ASP A 97 -29.21 -5.15 6.97
N ALA A 98 -29.82 -3.96 7.05
CA ALA A 98 -29.15 -2.74 7.52
C ALA A 98 -28.71 -2.83 8.99
N LEU A 99 -29.48 -3.49 9.85
CA LEU A 99 -29.15 -3.75 11.26
C LEU A 99 -28.01 -4.78 11.38
N VAL A 100 -28.02 -5.86 10.59
CA VAL A 100 -26.92 -6.84 10.53
C VAL A 100 -25.62 -6.18 10.07
N GLN A 101 -25.64 -5.41 8.99
CA GLN A 101 -24.47 -4.67 8.49
C GLN A 101 -23.94 -3.62 9.49
N LEU A 102 -24.81 -3.06 10.34
CA LEU A 102 -24.40 -2.11 11.39
C LEU A 102 -23.84 -2.83 12.64
N GLY A 103 -24.33 -4.04 12.93
CA GLY A 103 -23.82 -4.91 13.99
C GLY A 103 -22.44 -5.48 13.68
N GLN A 104 -22.22 -5.97 12.46
CA GLN A 104 -20.95 -6.53 11.97
C GLN A 104 -19.76 -5.54 11.96
N LYS A 105 -19.97 -4.27 12.32
CA LYS A 105 -18.91 -3.25 12.52
C LYS A 105 -18.43 -3.12 13.97
N GLU A 106 -19.03 -3.85 14.92
CA GLU A 106 -18.56 -4.01 16.31
C GLU A 106 -18.29 -2.71 17.09
N LEU A 107 -18.98 -1.62 16.69
CA LEU A 107 -18.80 -0.28 17.27
C LEU A 107 -20.03 0.20 18.03
N LEU A 108 -21.21 0.19 17.39
CA LEU A 108 -22.43 0.78 17.95
C LEU A 108 -23.38 -0.22 18.62
N ILE A 109 -23.24 -1.51 18.32
CA ILE A 109 -24.19 -2.54 18.69
C ILE A 109 -23.42 -3.71 19.31
N ASP A 110 -23.80 -4.11 20.52
CA ASP A 110 -23.39 -5.39 21.08
C ASP A 110 -24.31 -6.47 20.49
N MET A 111 -23.73 -7.53 19.91
CA MET A 111 -24.45 -8.59 19.20
C MET A 111 -24.40 -9.94 19.92
N GLN A 112 -25.48 -10.72 19.82
CA GLN A 112 -25.57 -12.08 20.37
C GLN A 112 -26.31 -13.03 19.40
N GLY A 113 -25.79 -14.26 19.28
CA GLY A 113 -26.25 -15.27 18.31
C GLY A 113 -25.38 -15.30 17.03
N ASN A 114 -25.80 -16.03 15.99
CA ASN A 114 -25.10 -16.06 14.71
C ASN A 114 -25.50 -14.87 13.82
N TRP A 115 -24.63 -13.86 13.75
CA TRP A 115 -24.81 -12.65 12.92
C TRP A 115 -24.21 -12.77 11.51
N GLY A 116 -23.91 -13.98 11.06
CA GLY A 116 -23.20 -14.24 9.81
C GLY A 116 -21.69 -14.04 9.98
N ASN A 117 -20.93 -14.31 8.92
CA ASN A 117 -19.48 -14.14 8.92
C ASN A 117 -19.06 -13.32 7.69
N THR A 118 -18.43 -12.17 7.94
CA THR A 118 -17.98 -11.23 6.90
C THR A 118 -16.80 -11.76 6.09
N LEU A 119 -16.06 -12.75 6.61
CA LEU A 119 -14.95 -13.40 5.93
C LEU A 119 -15.41 -14.46 4.94
N THR A 120 -16.34 -15.34 5.32
CA THR A 120 -16.86 -16.40 4.44
C THR A 120 -17.97 -15.89 3.50
N GLY A 121 -18.75 -14.91 3.95
CA GLY A 121 -19.99 -14.45 3.31
C GLY A 121 -21.26 -15.13 3.84
N ASP A 122 -21.18 -15.91 4.91
CA ASP A 122 -22.33 -16.58 5.51
C ASP A 122 -23.38 -15.57 6.03
N GLN A 123 -24.64 -15.81 5.68
CA GLN A 123 -25.76 -14.96 6.10
C GLN A 123 -26.08 -15.10 7.59
N ALA A 124 -26.57 -14.02 8.19
CA ALA A 124 -27.04 -14.02 9.57
C ALA A 124 -28.23 -14.97 9.78
N ALA A 125 -28.31 -15.57 10.97
CA ALA A 125 -29.48 -16.34 11.35
C ALA A 125 -30.72 -15.44 11.47
N ALA A 126 -31.89 -15.96 11.10
CA ALA A 126 -33.12 -15.18 11.01
C ALA A 126 -33.41 -14.34 12.29
N PRO A 127 -33.96 -13.10 12.18
CA PRO A 127 -34.15 -12.13 13.28
C PRO A 127 -34.84 -12.59 14.58
N ARG A 128 -35.45 -13.78 14.59
CA ARG A 128 -36.03 -14.44 15.78
C ARG A 128 -35.01 -15.17 16.66
N TYR A 129 -33.82 -15.49 16.13
CA TYR A 129 -32.76 -16.19 16.86
C TYR A 129 -31.72 -15.23 17.41
N ILE A 130 -31.28 -14.26 16.60
CA ILE A 130 -30.31 -13.22 16.99
C ILE A 130 -30.90 -12.15 17.92
N GLU A 131 -30.02 -11.56 18.73
CA GLU A 131 -30.32 -10.50 19.69
C GLU A 131 -29.25 -9.39 19.63
N ALA A 132 -29.65 -8.15 19.93
CA ALA A 132 -28.80 -6.97 19.93
C ALA A 132 -29.15 -5.98 21.05
N ARG A 133 -28.21 -5.12 21.39
CA ARG A 133 -28.43 -3.88 22.17
C ARG A 133 -27.45 -2.79 21.75
N LEU A 134 -27.69 -1.55 22.15
CA LEU A 134 -26.71 -0.47 21.95
C LEU A 134 -25.46 -0.72 22.80
N SER A 135 -24.28 -0.53 22.18
CA SER A 135 -23.00 -0.64 22.88
C SER A 135 -22.83 0.51 23.88
N LYS A 136 -21.93 0.34 24.87
CA LYS A 136 -21.61 1.40 25.82
C LYS A 136 -21.10 2.67 25.12
N PHE A 137 -20.31 2.51 24.06
CA PHE A 137 -19.82 3.60 23.23
C PHE A 137 -20.98 4.35 22.56
N ALA A 138 -21.93 3.65 21.93
CA ALA A 138 -23.08 4.30 21.29
C ALA A 138 -23.88 5.16 22.27
N LYS A 139 -24.16 4.63 23.47
CA LYS A 139 -24.92 5.34 24.52
C LYS A 139 -24.25 6.63 25.01
N GLU A 140 -22.92 6.68 24.99
CA GLU A 140 -22.14 7.84 25.45
C GLU A 140 -21.88 8.89 24.34
N VAL A 141 -21.87 8.45 23.08
CA VAL A 141 -21.35 9.23 21.94
C VAL A 141 -22.41 9.64 20.92
N VAL A 142 -23.48 8.85 20.74
CA VAL A 142 -24.46 9.02 19.63
C VAL A 142 -25.76 9.71 20.07
N PHE A 143 -26.10 9.65 21.37
CA PHE A 143 -27.42 10.09 21.85
C PHE A 143 -27.31 11.15 22.94
N ASN A 144 -27.97 12.29 22.73
CA ASN A 144 -28.30 13.25 23.79
C ASN A 144 -29.67 13.88 23.51
N PRO A 145 -30.73 13.52 24.26
CA PRO A 145 -32.07 14.06 24.06
C PRO A 145 -32.21 15.58 24.17
N LYS A 146 -31.28 16.27 24.86
CA LYS A 146 -31.31 17.74 25.04
C LYS A 146 -30.79 18.50 23.80
N THR A 147 -29.85 17.92 23.05
CA THR A 147 -29.25 18.54 21.86
C THR A 147 -29.79 17.98 20.53
N THR A 148 -30.46 16.81 20.55
CA THR A 148 -31.15 16.26 19.37
C THR A 148 -32.26 17.20 18.87
N GLN A 149 -32.24 17.51 17.57
CA GLN A 149 -33.36 18.15 16.87
C GLN A 149 -34.38 17.11 16.40
N TRP A 150 -35.67 17.39 16.59
CA TRP A 150 -36.76 16.42 16.42
C TRP A 150 -37.74 16.80 15.30
N LYS A 151 -37.92 15.91 14.31
CA LYS A 151 -39.00 15.99 13.30
C LYS A 151 -40.13 14.98 13.62
N PRO A 152 -41.39 15.22 13.20
CA PRO A 152 -42.44 14.20 13.30
C PRO A 152 -42.11 12.98 12.43
N SER A 153 -42.59 11.79 12.82
CA SER A 153 -42.56 10.59 11.97
C SER A 153 -43.44 10.74 10.74
N TYR A 154 -43.25 9.87 9.75
CA TYR A 154 -44.04 9.86 8.50
C TYR A 154 -45.56 9.72 8.71
N ASP A 155 -46.00 9.18 9.85
CA ASP A 155 -47.40 9.03 10.25
C ASP A 155 -47.88 10.11 11.26
N GLY A 156 -47.00 11.03 11.65
CA GLY A 156 -47.24 12.10 12.62
C GLY A 156 -47.40 11.66 14.08
N ARG A 157 -47.30 10.36 14.40
CA ARG A 157 -47.59 9.83 15.75
C ARG A 157 -46.40 9.82 16.71
N ASN A 158 -45.19 9.83 16.18
CA ASN A 158 -43.94 9.81 16.94
C ASN A 158 -43.06 11.01 16.55
N LYS A 159 -41.95 11.19 17.25
CA LYS A 159 -40.84 12.07 16.84
C LYS A 159 -39.60 11.22 16.53
N GLU A 160 -38.87 11.60 15.49
CA GLU A 160 -37.57 11.03 15.11
C GLU A 160 -36.49 12.13 15.06
N PRO A 161 -35.22 11.80 15.32
CA PRO A 161 -34.12 12.74 15.15
C PRO A 161 -34.00 13.14 13.67
N VAL A 162 -33.73 14.43 13.39
CA VAL A 162 -33.32 14.86 12.04
C VAL A 162 -31.94 14.27 11.73
N VAL A 163 -31.00 14.47 12.67
CA VAL A 163 -29.62 13.97 12.73
C VAL A 163 -29.36 13.56 14.19
N LEU A 164 -28.54 12.55 14.44
CA LEU A 164 -28.12 12.18 15.80
C LEU A 164 -26.93 13.05 16.25
N PRO A 165 -26.88 13.53 17.51
CA PRO A 165 -25.80 14.39 18.00
C PRO A 165 -24.53 13.57 18.29
N VAL A 166 -23.84 13.13 17.23
CA VAL A 166 -22.67 12.24 17.33
C VAL A 166 -21.40 13.04 17.66
N LYS A 167 -20.81 12.73 18.80
CA LYS A 167 -19.59 13.40 19.32
C LYS A 167 -18.29 12.66 18.94
N PHE A 168 -18.21 12.18 17.70
CA PHE A 168 -17.09 11.38 17.18
C PHE A 168 -17.17 11.25 15.64
N PRO A 169 -16.03 11.17 14.91
CA PRO A 169 -15.99 10.94 13.46
C PRO A 169 -16.44 9.53 13.04
N LEU A 170 -17.74 9.27 13.19
CA LEU A 170 -18.38 7.97 12.99
C LEU A 170 -18.41 7.53 11.53
N LEU A 171 -18.55 8.49 10.60
CA LEU A 171 -18.55 8.26 9.16
C LEU A 171 -17.25 7.60 8.70
N LEU A 172 -16.12 8.17 9.12
CA LEU A 172 -14.78 7.69 8.77
C LEU A 172 -14.44 6.38 9.47
N ALA A 173 -14.82 6.21 10.74
CA ALA A 173 -14.56 4.97 11.49
C ALA A 173 -15.33 3.77 10.93
N GLN A 174 -16.53 3.98 10.39
CA GLN A 174 -17.35 2.90 9.85
C GLN A 174 -17.18 2.64 8.36
N GLY A 175 -16.86 3.68 7.57
CA GLY A 175 -16.97 3.66 6.11
C GLY A 175 -18.42 3.51 5.63
N VAL A 176 -18.72 4.02 4.43
CA VAL A 176 -20.05 3.92 3.81
C VAL A 176 -19.91 3.63 2.32
N GLU A 177 -20.66 2.62 1.86
CA GLU A 177 -20.89 2.37 0.44
C GLU A 177 -22.38 2.59 0.13
N GLY A 178 -22.69 3.30 -0.96
CA GLY A 178 -24.04 3.63 -1.36
C GLY A 178 -24.12 4.06 -2.82
N ILE A 179 -25.17 3.63 -3.52
CA ILE A 179 -25.41 3.96 -4.94
C ILE A 179 -26.77 4.65 -5.03
N ALA A 180 -26.79 5.82 -5.68
CA ALA A 180 -27.97 6.67 -5.88
C ALA A 180 -28.24 6.86 -7.38
N VAL A 181 -29.24 7.68 -7.71
CA VAL A 181 -29.47 8.08 -9.10
C VAL A 181 -28.35 9.02 -9.55
N GLY A 182 -27.51 8.58 -10.49
CA GLY A 182 -26.40 9.35 -11.06
C GLY A 182 -25.17 9.57 -10.15
N LEU A 183 -25.24 9.16 -8.88
CA LEU A 183 -24.18 9.35 -7.88
C LEU A 183 -23.85 8.04 -7.17
N ALA A 184 -22.63 7.93 -6.64
CA ALA A 184 -22.21 6.86 -5.74
C ALA A 184 -21.31 7.42 -4.64
N SER A 185 -21.42 6.89 -3.43
CA SER A 185 -20.52 7.15 -2.31
C SER A 185 -19.77 5.89 -1.94
N LYS A 186 -18.44 5.97 -1.82
CA LYS A 186 -17.59 4.89 -1.33
C LYS A 186 -16.48 5.48 -0.45
N ILE A 187 -16.83 5.69 0.81
CA ILE A 187 -15.96 6.17 1.89
C ILE A 187 -15.36 4.93 2.59
N LEU A 188 -14.03 4.87 2.67
CA LEU A 188 -13.32 3.75 3.28
C LEU A 188 -13.29 3.88 4.81
N PRO A 189 -13.29 2.76 5.57
CA PRO A 189 -13.12 2.79 7.02
C PRO A 189 -11.69 3.22 7.42
N HIS A 190 -11.56 3.85 8.58
CA HIS A 190 -10.31 4.36 9.17
C HIS A 190 -10.17 3.93 10.63
N ASN A 191 -8.94 3.90 11.16
CA ASN A 191 -8.69 3.37 12.49
C ASN A 191 -9.29 4.26 13.61
N PHE A 192 -9.99 3.63 14.57
CA PHE A 192 -10.66 4.30 15.69
C PHE A 192 -9.71 5.16 16.54
N ASN A 193 -8.48 4.71 16.80
CA ASN A 193 -7.52 5.45 17.64
C ASN A 193 -6.87 6.60 16.86
N GLU A 194 -6.55 6.39 15.58
CA GLU A 194 -5.94 7.41 14.73
C GLU A 194 -6.89 8.57 14.44
N LEU A 195 -8.19 8.30 14.23
CA LEU A 195 -9.20 9.34 14.10
C LEU A 195 -9.26 10.25 15.34
N ILE A 196 -9.11 9.68 16.54
CA ILE A 196 -9.08 10.46 17.79
C ILE A 196 -7.79 11.28 17.89
N ASP A 197 -6.64 10.70 17.54
CA ASP A 197 -5.36 11.42 17.57
C ASP A 197 -5.32 12.55 16.53
N ALA A 198 -5.92 12.35 15.36
CA ALA A 198 -6.06 13.35 14.30
C ALA A 198 -7.05 14.46 14.70
N SER A 199 -8.20 14.15 15.32
CA SER A 199 -9.08 15.16 15.92
C SER A 199 -8.36 15.98 16.99
N ILE A 200 -7.52 15.35 17.83
CA ILE A 200 -6.70 16.05 18.83
C ILE A 200 -5.60 16.90 18.16
N ALA A 201 -4.98 16.43 17.07
CA ALA A 201 -3.98 17.18 16.32
C ALA A 201 -4.57 18.43 15.66
N PHE A 202 -5.72 18.29 15.00
CA PHE A 202 -6.49 19.40 14.44
C PHE A 202 -6.81 20.46 15.50
N LEU A 203 -7.35 20.04 16.66
CA LEU A 203 -7.65 20.94 17.79
C LEU A 203 -6.39 21.58 18.44
N GLN A 204 -5.19 21.09 18.10
CA GLN A 204 -3.91 21.68 18.51
C GLN A 204 -3.24 22.50 17.39
N GLY A 205 -3.92 22.73 16.26
CA GLY A 205 -3.37 23.46 15.12
C GLY A 205 -2.22 22.72 14.42
N LYS A 206 -2.21 21.38 14.49
CA LYS A 206 -1.19 20.51 13.88
C LYS A 206 -1.72 19.83 12.63
N GLU A 207 -0.83 19.65 11.67
CA GLU A 207 -1.06 18.77 10.52
C GLU A 207 -1.30 17.32 10.99
N PHE A 208 -2.13 16.60 10.25
CA PHE A 208 -2.47 15.20 10.46
C PHE A 208 -2.70 14.53 9.10
N GLU A 209 -2.52 13.22 9.05
CA GLU A 209 -2.92 12.37 7.92
C GLU A 209 -3.69 11.18 8.48
N ILE A 210 -4.77 10.77 7.81
CA ILE A 210 -5.53 9.57 8.17
C ILE A 210 -5.57 8.61 6.97
N LEU A 211 -5.24 7.35 7.22
CA LEU A 211 -5.15 6.30 6.21
C LEU A 211 -6.20 5.21 6.46
N PRO A 212 -6.78 4.59 5.42
CA PRO A 212 -7.77 3.53 5.60
C PRO A 212 -7.27 2.37 6.47
N ASP A 213 -8.18 1.77 7.24
CA ASP A 213 -7.94 0.58 8.07
C ASP A 213 -9.16 -0.34 7.98
N PHE A 214 -8.95 -1.57 7.55
CA PHE A 214 -10.01 -2.51 7.19
C PHE A 214 -10.18 -3.59 8.27
N LEU A 215 -11.43 -3.93 8.58
CA LEU A 215 -11.75 -4.96 9.60
C LEU A 215 -11.15 -6.34 9.27
N THR A 216 -10.90 -6.62 7.99
CA THR A 216 -10.28 -7.84 7.44
C THR A 216 -8.74 -7.87 7.54
N GLY A 217 -8.09 -6.77 7.95
CA GLY A 217 -6.64 -6.63 7.88
C GLY A 217 -6.14 -6.56 6.43
N GLY A 218 -5.13 -7.37 6.11
CA GLY A 218 -4.45 -7.39 4.82
C GLY A 218 -3.37 -6.31 4.70
N MET A 219 -2.70 -6.29 3.56
CA MET A 219 -1.77 -5.21 3.20
C MET A 219 -2.48 -4.18 2.31
N ALA A 220 -2.17 -2.89 2.43
CA ALA A 220 -2.71 -1.85 1.56
C ALA A 220 -1.65 -0.88 1.03
N ASP A 221 -1.70 -0.61 -0.27
CA ASP A 221 -0.99 0.44 -0.97
C ASP A 221 -1.93 1.64 -1.17
N VAL A 222 -1.61 2.71 -0.43
CA VAL A 222 -2.34 3.98 -0.39
C VAL A 222 -1.62 5.10 -1.16
N SER A 223 -0.54 4.79 -1.90
CA SER A 223 0.28 5.78 -2.63
C SER A 223 -0.49 6.63 -3.66
N LYS A 224 -1.72 6.22 -4.01
CA LYS A 224 -2.64 6.92 -4.90
C LYS A 224 -4.01 7.18 -4.26
N TYR A 225 -4.11 7.16 -2.93
CA TYR A 225 -5.37 7.30 -2.21
C TYR A 225 -6.05 8.65 -2.41
N ASN A 226 -5.25 9.73 -2.53
CA ASN A 226 -5.73 11.10 -2.82
C ASN A 226 -6.82 11.57 -1.83
N GLU A 227 -6.62 11.36 -0.53
CA GLU A 227 -7.56 11.70 0.56
C GLU A 227 -9.00 11.16 0.37
N GLY A 228 -9.18 10.06 -0.36
CA GLY A 228 -10.50 9.51 -0.67
C GLY A 228 -11.29 10.27 -1.75
N LEU A 229 -10.70 11.31 -2.35
CA LEU A 229 -11.30 12.06 -3.44
C LEU A 229 -11.43 11.21 -4.71
N ARG A 230 -12.43 11.55 -5.53
CA ARG A 230 -12.72 10.88 -6.80
C ARG A 230 -11.50 10.83 -7.71
N GLY A 231 -11.16 9.64 -8.18
CA GLY A 231 -9.96 9.39 -8.98
C GLY A 231 -8.78 8.81 -8.18
N GLY A 232 -8.87 8.80 -6.86
CA GLY A 232 -8.00 8.02 -6.00
C GLY A 232 -8.13 6.50 -6.27
N LYS A 233 -7.13 5.76 -5.78
CA LYS A 233 -7.03 4.31 -5.89
C LYS A 233 -6.22 3.75 -4.70
N VAL A 234 -6.82 2.81 -3.97
CA VAL A 234 -6.13 1.95 -3.00
C VAL A 234 -6.00 0.56 -3.62
N ARG A 235 -4.84 -0.08 -3.49
CA ARG A 235 -4.70 -1.52 -3.76
C ARG A 235 -4.61 -2.26 -2.44
N ILE A 236 -5.25 -3.42 -2.35
CA ILE A 236 -5.30 -4.23 -1.14
C ILE A 236 -4.89 -5.66 -1.50
N ARG A 237 -3.92 -6.23 -0.77
CA ARG A 237 -3.41 -7.59 -0.98
C ARG A 237 -3.78 -8.52 0.17
N ALA A 238 -4.08 -9.76 -0.20
CA ALA A 238 -4.18 -10.89 0.70
C ALA A 238 -2.82 -11.17 1.36
N LYS A 239 -2.81 -11.64 2.60
CA LYS A 239 -1.56 -11.98 3.29
C LYS A 239 -1.24 -13.46 3.10
N ILE A 240 -0.44 -13.73 2.08
CA ILE A 240 -0.03 -15.08 1.70
C ILE A 240 1.29 -15.43 2.43
N ALA A 241 1.26 -16.47 3.26
CA ALA A 241 2.43 -17.02 3.92
C ALA A 241 2.83 -18.36 3.27
N GLN A 242 4.12 -18.55 3.01
CA GLN A 242 4.65 -19.85 2.63
C GLN A 242 4.88 -20.71 3.88
N ILE A 243 4.39 -21.96 3.87
CA ILE A 243 4.67 -22.93 4.95
C ILE A 243 5.78 -23.91 4.53
N ASP A 244 5.75 -24.39 3.28
CA ASP A 244 6.81 -25.24 2.73
C ASP A 244 6.97 -25.01 1.22
N LYS A 245 7.77 -25.85 0.53
CA LYS A 245 7.99 -25.73 -0.92
C LYS A 245 6.78 -26.16 -1.79
N LYS A 246 5.62 -26.48 -1.20
CA LYS A 246 4.40 -26.93 -1.89
C LYS A 246 3.10 -26.36 -1.32
N THR A 247 3.15 -25.59 -0.23
CA THR A 247 1.97 -25.18 0.53
C THR A 247 2.05 -23.68 0.85
N LEU A 248 1.09 -22.93 0.31
CA LEU A 248 0.84 -21.54 0.65
C LEU A 248 -0.41 -21.47 1.54
N VAL A 249 -0.47 -20.53 2.47
CA VAL A 249 -1.66 -20.26 3.28
C VAL A 249 -2.00 -18.77 3.24
N ILE A 250 -3.23 -18.45 2.87
CA ILE A 250 -3.77 -17.10 2.98
C ILE A 250 -4.33 -16.92 4.39
N LYS A 251 -3.82 -15.93 5.12
CA LYS A 251 -4.19 -15.63 6.52
C LYS A 251 -5.09 -14.39 6.70
N GLU A 252 -5.12 -13.51 5.71
CA GLU A 252 -5.91 -12.27 5.72
C GLU A 252 -6.36 -12.02 4.27
N ILE A 253 -7.62 -11.64 4.06
CA ILE A 253 -8.21 -11.40 2.72
C ILE A 253 -8.37 -9.90 2.42
N PRO A 254 -8.35 -9.48 1.14
CA PRO A 254 -8.63 -8.10 0.77
C PRO A 254 -10.04 -7.66 1.18
N PHE A 255 -10.15 -6.43 1.66
CA PHE A 255 -11.44 -5.80 1.93
C PHE A 255 -12.35 -5.86 0.69
N SER A 256 -13.65 -6.05 0.91
CA SER A 256 -14.68 -6.35 -0.11
C SER A 256 -14.60 -7.70 -0.84
N THR A 257 -13.76 -8.64 -0.37
CA THR A 257 -13.79 -10.05 -0.80
C THR A 257 -14.23 -10.98 0.33
N THR A 258 -14.58 -12.23 -0.02
CA THR A 258 -14.84 -13.34 0.92
C THR A 258 -13.99 -14.56 0.58
N THR A 259 -13.82 -15.52 1.49
CA THR A 259 -13.05 -16.75 1.20
C THR A 259 -13.64 -17.50 0.01
N ALA A 260 -14.96 -17.65 -0.07
CA ALA A 260 -15.65 -18.26 -1.20
C ALA A 260 -15.34 -17.55 -2.53
N THR A 261 -15.53 -16.23 -2.61
CA THR A 261 -15.28 -15.46 -3.85
C THR A 261 -13.79 -15.33 -4.20
N LEU A 262 -12.90 -15.44 -3.21
CA LEU A 262 -11.46 -15.54 -3.41
C LEU A 262 -11.09 -16.92 -3.99
N ILE A 263 -11.57 -18.02 -3.40
CA ILE A 263 -11.35 -19.39 -3.86
C ILE A 263 -11.90 -19.59 -5.27
N GLU A 264 -13.11 -19.10 -5.58
CA GLU A 264 -13.68 -19.10 -6.93
C GLU A 264 -12.76 -18.41 -7.94
N SER A 265 -12.18 -17.26 -7.59
CA SER A 265 -11.25 -16.54 -8.47
C SER A 265 -9.93 -17.30 -8.70
N ILE A 266 -9.46 -18.05 -7.69
CA ILE A 266 -8.25 -18.88 -7.76
C ILE A 266 -8.52 -20.12 -8.63
N VAL A 267 -9.66 -20.81 -8.45
CA VAL A 267 -10.09 -21.92 -9.30
C VAL A 267 -10.26 -21.44 -10.75
N ALA A 268 -10.92 -20.31 -10.97
CA ALA A 268 -11.10 -19.74 -12.30
C ALA A 268 -9.80 -19.22 -12.96
N ALA A 269 -8.70 -19.08 -12.24
CA ALA A 269 -7.37 -18.81 -12.79
C ALA A 269 -6.58 -20.12 -13.07
N ASN A 270 -6.77 -21.13 -12.23
CA ASN A 270 -6.25 -22.49 -12.43
C ASN A 270 -6.86 -23.17 -13.67
N ASP A 271 -8.18 -23.08 -13.86
CA ASP A 271 -8.89 -23.65 -15.00
C ASP A 271 -8.53 -22.97 -16.34
N LYS A 272 -8.08 -21.72 -16.27
CA LYS A 272 -7.49 -20.97 -17.40
C LYS A 272 -6.00 -21.28 -17.61
N GLY A 273 -5.45 -22.24 -16.86
CA GLY A 273 -4.05 -22.67 -16.96
C GLY A 273 -3.00 -21.66 -16.49
N LYS A 274 -3.41 -20.52 -15.90
CA LYS A 274 -2.51 -19.43 -15.48
C LYS A 274 -1.71 -19.74 -14.22
N ILE A 275 -2.33 -20.52 -13.34
CA ILE A 275 -1.77 -20.99 -12.07
C ILE A 275 -1.92 -22.52 -12.05
N LYS A 276 -0.99 -23.24 -11.41
CA LYS A 276 -1.00 -24.72 -11.39
C LYS A 276 -1.14 -25.23 -9.95
N ILE A 277 -2.38 -25.34 -9.49
CA ILE A 277 -2.76 -25.73 -8.13
C ILE A 277 -3.25 -27.19 -8.13
N ARG A 278 -2.92 -27.94 -7.08
CA ARG A 278 -3.33 -29.34 -6.91
C ARG A 278 -4.64 -29.48 -6.14
N LYS A 279 -4.81 -28.67 -5.09
CA LYS A 279 -5.98 -28.66 -4.20
C LYS A 279 -6.04 -27.34 -3.43
N ILE A 280 -7.23 -26.90 -3.06
CA ILE A 280 -7.46 -25.84 -2.08
C ILE A 280 -8.27 -26.47 -0.93
N ASP A 281 -7.94 -26.13 0.30
CA ASP A 281 -8.72 -26.41 1.51
C ASP A 281 -9.07 -25.07 2.19
N ASP A 282 -10.33 -24.88 2.60
CA ASP A 282 -10.73 -23.74 3.42
C ASP A 282 -10.98 -24.23 4.85
N ASN A 283 -10.14 -23.77 5.78
CA ASN A 283 -10.21 -24.05 7.22
C ASN A 283 -10.74 -22.83 8.00
N THR A 284 -11.18 -21.76 7.31
CA THR A 284 -11.58 -20.48 7.91
C THR A 284 -12.69 -20.63 8.95
N ALA A 285 -12.53 -19.94 10.08
CA ALA A 285 -13.50 -19.91 11.17
C ALA A 285 -13.63 -18.48 11.75
N GLU A 286 -12.91 -18.21 12.84
CA GLU A 286 -12.73 -16.85 13.40
C GLU A 286 -11.62 -16.11 12.63
N ASP A 287 -10.48 -16.77 12.43
CA ASP A 287 -9.41 -16.36 11.52
C ASP A 287 -9.59 -16.98 10.11
N VAL A 288 -9.01 -16.34 9.09
CA VAL A 288 -8.91 -16.90 7.73
C VAL A 288 -7.78 -17.93 7.67
N GLU A 289 -8.06 -19.10 7.12
CA GLU A 289 -7.04 -20.09 6.77
C GLU A 289 -7.40 -20.82 5.47
N ILE A 290 -6.98 -20.24 4.33
CA ILE A 290 -7.14 -20.88 3.02
C ILE A 290 -5.81 -21.53 2.63
N VAL A 291 -5.76 -22.86 2.62
CA VAL A 291 -4.56 -23.66 2.34
C VAL A 291 -4.51 -24.06 0.87
N ILE A 292 -3.50 -23.60 0.15
CA ILE A 292 -3.30 -23.84 -1.28
C ILE A 292 -2.14 -24.82 -1.48
N HIS A 293 -2.47 -26.03 -1.94
CA HIS A 293 -1.51 -27.08 -2.28
C HIS A 293 -1.08 -26.92 -3.74
N LEU A 294 0.19 -26.63 -3.97
CA LEU A 294 0.78 -26.43 -5.29
C LEU A 294 0.95 -27.74 -6.06
N ALA A 295 1.01 -27.66 -7.39
CA ALA A 295 1.46 -28.77 -8.22
C ALA A 295 2.99 -29.02 -8.04
N ASN A 296 3.44 -30.23 -8.37
CA ASN A 296 4.88 -30.53 -8.36
C ASN A 296 5.62 -29.66 -9.40
N ASN A 297 6.84 -29.24 -9.05
CA ASN A 297 7.75 -28.44 -9.89
C ASN A 297 7.26 -27.01 -10.21
N VAL A 298 6.34 -26.46 -9.41
CA VAL A 298 5.95 -25.03 -9.46
C VAL A 298 6.71 -24.28 -8.36
N SER A 299 7.19 -23.06 -8.64
CA SER A 299 7.80 -22.21 -7.60
C SER A 299 6.73 -21.55 -6.72
N PRO A 300 6.84 -21.60 -5.38
CA PRO A 300 5.96 -20.87 -4.47
C PRO A 300 5.95 -19.36 -4.74
N ASP A 301 7.12 -18.75 -4.93
CA ASP A 301 7.27 -17.29 -5.10
C ASP A 301 6.56 -16.80 -6.38
N GLN A 302 6.78 -17.50 -7.49
CA GLN A 302 6.09 -17.23 -8.76
C GLN A 302 4.57 -17.48 -8.65
N THR A 303 4.15 -18.41 -7.78
CA THR A 303 2.71 -18.64 -7.54
C THR A 303 2.10 -17.52 -6.70
N ILE A 304 2.82 -16.96 -5.71
CA ILE A 304 2.39 -15.81 -4.94
C ILE A 304 2.15 -14.61 -5.87
N ASP A 305 3.10 -14.32 -6.76
CA ASP A 305 2.93 -13.26 -7.77
C ASP A 305 1.78 -13.57 -8.75
N ALA A 306 1.60 -14.84 -9.17
CA ALA A 306 0.51 -15.23 -10.06
C ALA A 306 -0.86 -15.13 -9.40
N LEU A 307 -0.96 -15.38 -8.09
CA LEU A 307 -2.16 -15.17 -7.30
C LEU A 307 -2.49 -13.67 -7.26
N TYR A 308 -1.55 -12.80 -6.90
CA TYR A 308 -1.78 -11.34 -6.93
C TYR A 308 -2.13 -10.80 -8.33
N ALA A 309 -1.52 -11.34 -9.39
CA ALA A 309 -1.73 -10.84 -10.76
C ALA A 309 -3.02 -11.34 -11.46
N PHE A 310 -3.58 -12.48 -11.04
CA PHE A 310 -4.67 -13.15 -11.78
C PHE A 310 -5.90 -13.54 -10.96
N THR A 311 -5.91 -13.35 -9.64
CA THR A 311 -7.03 -13.68 -8.76
C THR A 311 -7.41 -12.49 -7.89
N ASN A 312 -8.47 -12.61 -7.09
CA ASN A 312 -8.87 -11.59 -6.11
C ASN A 312 -7.88 -11.48 -4.91
N CYS A 313 -6.68 -12.08 -4.97
CA CYS A 313 -5.63 -11.87 -3.98
C CYS A 313 -5.04 -10.45 -4.01
N GLU A 314 -5.16 -9.70 -5.12
CA GLU A 314 -5.01 -8.24 -5.14
C GLU A 314 -6.31 -7.61 -5.65
N VAL A 315 -6.86 -6.65 -4.90
CA VAL A 315 -8.07 -5.89 -5.29
C VAL A 315 -7.78 -4.41 -5.32
N SER A 316 -8.30 -3.74 -6.35
CA SER A 316 -8.22 -2.29 -6.53
C SER A 316 -9.55 -1.64 -6.13
N ILE A 317 -9.54 -0.78 -5.12
CA ILE A 317 -10.71 0.00 -4.70
C ILE A 317 -10.48 1.48 -5.01
N SER A 318 -11.36 2.06 -5.81
CA SER A 318 -11.44 3.51 -5.98
C SER A 318 -12.40 4.10 -4.93
N PRO A 319 -11.92 4.94 -4.00
CA PRO A 319 -12.79 5.72 -3.13
C PRO A 319 -13.57 6.77 -3.95
N ASN A 320 -14.71 7.19 -3.41
CA ASN A 320 -15.49 8.30 -3.93
C ASN A 320 -16.27 8.92 -2.77
N ASN A 321 -15.62 9.77 -1.98
CA ASN A 321 -16.25 10.41 -0.85
C ASN A 321 -17.39 11.34 -1.31
N CYS A 322 -18.64 10.92 -1.11
CA CYS A 322 -19.82 11.73 -1.34
C CYS A 322 -20.72 11.69 -0.10
N VAL A 323 -21.08 12.86 0.41
CA VAL A 323 -21.89 13.06 1.62
C VAL A 323 -22.98 14.07 1.35
N ILE A 324 -24.07 14.04 2.12
CA ILE A 324 -25.00 15.17 2.19
C ILE A 324 -24.44 16.19 3.19
N LYS A 325 -24.51 17.47 2.83
CA LYS A 325 -24.20 18.62 3.68
C LYS A 325 -25.07 19.79 3.24
N ASN A 326 -25.84 20.37 4.16
CA ASN A 326 -26.82 21.43 3.87
C ASN A 326 -27.79 21.03 2.73
N ASP A 327 -28.41 19.85 2.87
CA ASP A 327 -29.38 19.25 1.91
C ASP A 327 -28.85 19.05 0.48
N LYS A 328 -27.52 19.02 0.29
CA LYS A 328 -26.88 18.87 -1.02
C LYS A 328 -25.79 17.79 -1.02
N PRO A 329 -25.67 16.98 -2.08
CA PRO A 329 -24.56 16.04 -2.25
C PRO A 329 -23.26 16.79 -2.56
N MET A 330 -22.25 16.59 -1.72
CA MET A 330 -20.93 17.22 -1.78
C MET A 330 -19.84 16.16 -1.93
N PHE A 331 -18.80 16.46 -2.71
CA PHE A 331 -17.60 15.63 -2.83
C PHE A 331 -16.45 16.34 -2.09
N ILE A 332 -15.93 15.72 -1.02
CA ILE A 332 -14.96 16.31 -0.09
C ILE A 332 -13.92 15.28 0.38
N SER A 333 -12.76 15.75 0.84
CA SER A 333 -11.69 14.86 1.30
C SER A 333 -11.99 14.21 2.67
N VAL A 334 -11.29 13.12 3.03
CA VAL A 334 -11.43 12.54 4.38
C VAL A 334 -10.97 13.51 5.48
N ASN A 335 -10.01 14.38 5.17
CA ASN A 335 -9.54 15.41 6.10
C ASN A 335 -10.62 16.47 6.33
N GLU A 336 -11.34 16.89 5.28
CA GLU A 336 -12.51 17.78 5.40
C GLU A 336 -13.65 17.16 6.21
N ILE A 337 -13.91 15.85 6.05
CA ILE A 337 -14.90 15.13 6.88
C ILE A 337 -14.45 15.15 8.35
N LEU A 338 -13.20 14.77 8.66
CA LEU A 338 -12.70 14.77 10.04
C LEU A 338 -12.80 16.16 10.68
N ILE A 339 -12.48 17.21 9.92
CA ILE A 339 -12.59 18.60 10.36
C ILE A 339 -14.06 18.98 10.64
N ASN A 340 -15.01 18.55 9.80
CA ASN A 340 -16.44 18.76 10.06
C ASN A 340 -16.88 18.08 11.37
N ASP A 341 -16.63 16.77 11.49
CA ASP A 341 -17.06 15.93 12.60
C ASP A 341 -16.43 16.38 13.94
N THR A 342 -15.17 16.85 13.89
CA THR A 342 -14.46 17.37 15.07
C THR A 342 -15.02 18.74 15.50
N ASN A 343 -15.28 19.65 14.56
CA ASN A 343 -15.91 20.94 14.87
C ASN A 343 -17.37 20.77 15.37
N LEU A 344 -18.12 19.82 14.80
CA LEU A 344 -19.44 19.46 15.30
C LEU A 344 -19.37 18.90 16.72
N THR A 345 -18.39 18.05 17.02
CA THR A 345 -18.14 17.55 18.38
C THR A 345 -17.88 18.70 19.37
N VAL A 346 -17.02 19.66 19.01
CA VAL A 346 -16.78 20.88 19.83
C VAL A 346 -18.07 21.69 20.03
N LYS A 347 -18.87 21.88 18.97
CA LYS A 347 -20.16 22.59 19.03
C LYS A 347 -21.17 21.89 19.95
N LEU A 348 -21.29 20.56 19.83
CA LEU A 348 -22.17 19.75 20.68
C LEU A 348 -21.75 19.81 22.15
N LEU A 349 -20.44 19.72 22.44
CA LEU A 349 -19.90 19.87 23.80
C LEU A 349 -20.14 21.28 24.36
N LYS A 350 -20.02 22.33 23.53
CA LYS A 350 -20.37 23.71 23.94
C LYS A 350 -21.83 23.81 24.36
N THR A 351 -22.75 23.31 23.53
CA THR A 351 -24.18 23.36 23.84
C THR A 351 -24.59 22.45 25.01
N GLU A 352 -23.85 21.36 25.26
CA GLU A 352 -24.00 20.58 26.49
C GLU A 352 -23.59 21.35 27.75
N LEU A 353 -22.51 22.15 27.67
CA LEU A 353 -22.06 23.02 28.76
C LEU A 353 -22.97 24.25 28.94
N GLU A 354 -23.46 24.86 27.86
CA GLU A 354 -24.42 25.97 27.89
C GLU A 354 -25.72 25.53 28.59
N ILE A 355 -26.33 24.41 28.15
CA ILE A 355 -27.52 23.85 28.79
C ILE A 355 -27.26 23.46 30.26
N ARG A 356 -26.04 23.02 30.61
CA ARG A 356 -25.70 22.74 32.03
C ARG A 356 -25.55 24.02 32.84
N MET A 357 -25.04 25.10 32.24
CA MET A 357 -24.95 26.41 32.88
C MET A 357 -26.34 26.97 33.17
N ASP A 358 -27.23 26.95 32.17
CA ASP A 358 -28.64 27.36 32.33
C ASP A 358 -29.32 26.57 33.46
N GLU A 359 -29.17 25.24 33.48
CA GLU A 359 -29.70 24.39 34.55
C GLU A 359 -29.12 24.72 35.94
N LEU A 360 -27.85 25.11 36.03
CA LEU A 360 -27.19 25.47 37.29
C LEU A 360 -27.63 26.86 37.76
N GLU A 361 -27.76 27.86 36.87
CA GLU A 361 -28.28 29.18 37.23
C GLU A 361 -29.74 29.11 37.70
N ASP A 362 -30.57 28.26 37.07
CA ASP A 362 -31.94 28.03 37.52
C ASP A 362 -31.98 27.30 38.88
N GLN A 363 -31.12 26.30 39.11
CA GLN A 363 -30.98 25.63 40.42
C GLN A 363 -30.53 26.62 41.51
N TRP A 364 -29.54 27.49 41.21
CA TRP A 364 -29.06 28.54 42.10
C TRP A 364 -30.17 29.55 42.43
N HIS A 365 -30.95 29.97 41.43
CA HIS A 365 -32.06 30.90 41.58
C HIS A 365 -33.18 30.31 42.46
N ASN A 366 -33.61 29.08 42.18
CA ASN A 366 -34.64 28.37 42.97
C ASN A 366 -34.16 28.13 44.42
N ALA A 367 -32.90 27.74 44.64
CA ALA A 367 -32.34 27.54 45.97
C ALA A 367 -32.22 28.86 46.77
N SER A 368 -31.85 29.95 46.10
CA SER A 368 -31.76 31.28 46.69
C SER A 368 -33.14 31.83 47.07
N LEU A 369 -34.16 31.65 46.21
CA LEU A 369 -35.55 31.99 46.51
C LEU A 369 -36.08 31.19 47.71
N GLU A 370 -35.87 29.87 47.76
CA GLU A 370 -36.27 29.06 48.92
C GLU A 370 -35.60 29.52 50.22
N LYS A 371 -34.30 29.86 50.16
CA LYS A 371 -33.57 30.45 51.30
C LYS A 371 -34.22 31.76 51.75
N ILE A 372 -34.37 32.74 50.84
CA ILE A 372 -34.92 34.07 51.15
C ILE A 372 -36.34 33.95 51.73
N PHE A 373 -37.18 33.09 51.16
CA PHE A 373 -38.57 32.88 51.58
C PHE A 373 -38.70 32.28 52.99
N ILE A 374 -37.83 31.33 53.34
CA ILE A 374 -37.86 30.66 54.66
C ILE A 374 -37.11 31.49 55.72
N GLU A 375 -35.94 32.05 55.39
CA GLU A 375 -35.09 32.78 56.34
C GLU A 375 -35.72 34.11 56.79
N ASN A 376 -36.29 34.88 55.86
CA ASN A 376 -37.02 36.11 56.18
C ASN A 376 -38.49 35.86 56.60
N ARG A 377 -38.95 34.59 56.57
CA ARG A 377 -40.29 34.15 56.99
C ARG A 377 -41.45 34.75 56.18
N ILE A 378 -41.26 34.97 54.89
CA ILE A 378 -42.29 35.49 53.96
C ILE A 378 -43.54 34.59 53.95
N TYR A 379 -43.39 33.31 54.28
CA TYR A 379 -44.50 32.36 54.50
C TYR A 379 -45.46 32.71 55.65
N LEU A 380 -45.16 33.72 56.49
CA LEU A 380 -46.09 34.25 57.50
C LEU A 380 -46.95 35.39 56.95
N SER A 381 -46.40 36.26 56.08
CA SER A 381 -47.12 37.40 55.49
C SER A 381 -48.29 36.99 54.60
N ILE A 382 -48.36 35.71 54.20
CA ILE A 382 -49.45 35.12 53.42
C ILE A 382 -50.58 34.50 54.27
N GLU A 383 -50.45 34.43 55.60
CA GLU A 383 -51.46 33.82 56.49
C GLU A 383 -52.76 34.64 56.55
N ASP A 384 -52.67 35.97 56.38
CA ASP A 384 -53.81 36.90 56.38
C ASP A 384 -54.42 37.13 54.97
N CYS A 385 -53.98 36.43 53.91
CA CYS A 385 -54.43 36.66 52.53
C CYS A 385 -55.70 35.87 52.15
N GLU A 386 -56.79 36.57 51.83
CA GLU A 386 -58.08 35.94 51.46
C GLU A 386 -58.17 35.38 50.02
N THR A 387 -57.28 35.78 49.10
CA THR A 387 -57.33 35.36 47.68
C THR A 387 -55.98 34.91 47.13
N TRP A 388 -55.99 34.03 46.12
CA TRP A 388 -54.76 33.51 45.49
C TRP A 388 -53.91 34.59 44.83
N GLU A 389 -54.56 35.53 44.13
CA GLU A 389 -53.89 36.71 43.55
C GLU A 389 -53.25 37.58 44.65
N SER A 390 -53.90 37.73 45.81
CA SER A 390 -53.31 38.43 46.95
C SER A 390 -52.11 37.68 47.53
N VAL A 391 -52.13 36.34 47.62
CA VAL A 391 -50.97 35.54 48.07
C VAL A 391 -49.76 35.80 47.16
N LEU A 392 -49.93 35.66 45.84
CA LEU A 392 -48.83 35.85 44.89
C LEU A 392 -48.30 37.29 44.90
N THR A 393 -49.19 38.28 44.95
CA THR A 393 -48.82 39.71 45.01
C THR A 393 -48.08 40.05 46.32
N THR A 394 -48.51 39.49 47.46
CA THR A 394 -47.82 39.68 48.74
C THR A 394 -46.43 39.06 48.73
N ILE A 395 -46.25 37.85 48.19
CA ILE A 395 -44.92 37.23 48.07
C ILE A 395 -44.01 38.08 47.18
N ASP A 396 -44.50 38.57 46.03
CA ASP A 396 -43.66 39.37 45.12
C ASP A 396 -43.24 40.73 45.72
N ASN A 397 -44.12 41.37 46.50
CA ASN A 397 -43.83 42.58 47.26
C ASN A 397 -42.81 42.34 48.40
N GLU A 398 -42.88 41.21 49.09
CA GLU A 398 -41.93 40.83 50.15
C GLU A 398 -40.56 40.39 49.57
N LEU A 399 -40.54 39.94 48.31
CA LEU A 399 -39.30 39.61 47.59
C LEU A 399 -38.60 40.83 46.98
N ASP A 400 -39.29 41.95 46.73
CA ASP A 400 -38.74 43.16 46.10
C ASP A 400 -37.35 43.61 46.65
N PRO A 401 -37.12 43.69 47.97
CA PRO A 401 -35.81 44.05 48.53
C PRO A 401 -34.67 43.11 48.10
N TYR A 402 -34.99 41.85 47.83
CA TYR A 402 -34.07 40.77 47.54
C TYR A 402 -33.95 40.44 46.05
N LYS A 403 -34.84 40.94 45.18
CA LYS A 403 -34.78 40.71 43.71
C LYS A 403 -33.43 41.14 43.11
N SER A 404 -32.76 42.14 43.71
CA SER A 404 -31.42 42.60 43.33
C SER A 404 -30.28 41.57 43.56
N LEU A 405 -30.51 40.55 44.39
CA LEU A 405 -29.55 39.47 44.66
C LEU A 405 -29.72 38.28 43.70
N LEU A 406 -30.77 38.27 42.88
CA LEU A 406 -31.13 37.13 42.03
C LEU A 406 -30.54 37.27 40.61
N LYS A 407 -30.12 36.14 40.03
CA LYS A 407 -29.51 36.07 38.69
C LYS A 407 -30.47 36.44 37.54
N ARG A 408 -31.74 36.09 37.69
CA ARG A 408 -32.84 36.36 36.74
C ARG A 408 -34.03 37.00 37.46
N PRO A 409 -34.93 37.72 36.77
CA PRO A 409 -36.18 38.16 37.36
C PRO A 409 -37.03 36.98 37.85
N VAL A 410 -37.81 37.24 38.90
CA VAL A 410 -38.81 36.31 39.44
C VAL A 410 -40.01 36.28 38.50
N VAL A 411 -40.52 35.08 38.21
CA VAL A 411 -41.68 34.84 37.34
C VAL A 411 -42.80 34.20 38.17
N GLU A 412 -44.05 34.27 37.70
CA GLU A 412 -45.21 33.69 38.38
C GLU A 412 -45.03 32.20 38.74
N ASP A 413 -44.37 31.41 37.90
CA ASP A 413 -44.06 29.99 38.19
C ASP A 413 -43.14 29.83 39.42
N ASP A 414 -42.19 30.76 39.64
CA ASP A 414 -41.33 30.74 40.82
C ASP A 414 -42.13 31.08 42.09
N LEU A 415 -43.04 32.07 42.02
CA LEU A 415 -43.95 32.42 43.10
C LEU A 415 -44.89 31.25 43.46
N LEU A 416 -45.45 30.58 42.44
CA LEU A 416 -46.26 29.37 42.61
C LEU A 416 -45.46 28.26 43.32
N ARG A 417 -44.23 27.97 42.88
CA ARG A 417 -43.34 26.98 43.54
C ARG A 417 -43.05 27.31 45.00
N LEU A 418 -42.93 28.60 45.38
CA LEU A 418 -42.78 29.00 46.78
C LEU A 418 -44.01 28.63 47.63
N THR A 419 -45.23 28.76 47.08
CA THR A 419 -46.45 28.31 47.78
C THR A 419 -46.54 26.79 47.94
N GLU A 420 -45.92 26.01 47.05
CA GLU A 420 -45.87 24.54 47.14
C GLU A 420 -44.84 23.99 48.16
N ILE A 421 -44.06 24.87 48.83
CA ILE A 421 -43.06 24.46 49.82
C ILE A 421 -43.73 23.76 51.01
N LYS A 422 -43.64 22.43 51.02
CA LYS A 422 -44.20 21.55 52.05
C LYS A 422 -43.73 21.99 53.45
N ILE A 423 -44.66 22.23 54.36
CA ILE A 423 -44.42 22.70 55.75
C ILE A 423 -43.29 21.94 56.47
N LYS A 424 -43.15 20.62 56.23
CA LYS A 424 -42.05 19.78 56.76
C LYS A 424 -40.63 20.27 56.37
N ARG A 425 -40.49 20.93 55.22
CA ARG A 425 -39.24 21.51 54.69
C ARG A 425 -38.90 22.80 55.46
N ILE A 426 -39.88 23.68 55.64
CA ILE A 426 -39.80 24.90 56.48
C ILE A 426 -39.46 24.52 57.94
N SER A 427 -40.24 23.61 58.53
CA SER A 427 -40.06 23.13 59.91
C SER A 427 -38.74 22.40 60.18
N LYS A 428 -38.05 21.93 59.14
CA LYS A 428 -36.74 21.27 59.24
C LYS A 428 -35.65 22.01 58.44
N TYR A 429 -35.86 23.31 58.21
CA TYR A 429 -34.91 24.14 57.49
C TYR A 429 -33.59 24.26 58.26
N ASN A 430 -32.51 24.43 57.51
CA ASN A 430 -31.16 24.57 58.03
C ASN A 430 -30.37 25.44 57.05
N SER A 431 -30.11 26.69 57.42
CA SER A 431 -29.42 27.68 56.58
C SER A 431 -28.05 27.19 56.13
N PHE A 432 -27.24 26.62 57.04
CA PHE A 432 -25.93 26.05 56.70
C PHE A 432 -26.02 25.00 55.58
N LYS A 433 -27.11 24.23 55.50
CA LYS A 433 -27.33 23.26 54.40
C LYS A 433 -27.81 23.88 53.10
N ALA A 434 -28.54 24.99 53.17
CA ALA A 434 -28.85 25.78 51.99
C ALA A 434 -27.58 26.45 51.44
N ASP A 435 -26.75 27.01 52.32
CA ASP A 435 -25.45 27.61 51.99
C ASP A 435 -24.47 26.57 51.41
N GLU A 436 -24.37 25.38 52.01
CA GLU A 436 -23.62 24.22 51.50
C GLU A 436 -24.06 23.83 50.09
N THR A 437 -25.38 23.84 49.83
CA THR A 437 -25.95 23.53 48.51
C THR A 437 -25.66 24.64 47.50
N ILE A 438 -25.88 25.91 47.84
CA ILE A 438 -25.63 27.08 46.98
C ILE A 438 -24.14 27.15 46.62
N SER A 439 -23.25 26.97 47.60
CA SER A 439 -21.80 26.96 47.39
C SER A 439 -21.33 25.80 46.51
N THR A 440 -21.99 24.64 46.57
CA THR A 440 -21.72 23.53 45.64
C THR A 440 -22.15 23.87 44.21
N ILE A 441 -23.33 24.50 44.04
CA ILE A 441 -23.80 24.96 42.72
C ILE A 441 -22.88 26.05 42.16
N GLU A 442 -22.38 26.97 42.99
CA GLU A 442 -21.38 27.99 42.60
C GLU A 442 -20.04 27.36 42.17
N GLY A 443 -19.60 26.30 42.85
CA GLY A 443 -18.43 25.52 42.43
C GLY A 443 -18.63 24.85 41.07
N GLU A 444 -19.76 24.20 40.85
CA GLU A 444 -20.10 23.62 39.54
C GLU A 444 -20.24 24.67 38.44
N MET A 445 -20.83 25.84 38.73
CA MET A 445 -20.95 26.94 37.76
C MET A 445 -19.58 27.47 37.33
N GLU A 446 -18.65 27.69 38.26
CA GLU A 446 -17.31 28.18 37.90
C GLU A 446 -16.49 27.10 37.18
N GLU A 447 -16.68 25.80 37.47
CA GLU A 447 -16.10 24.70 36.69
C GLU A 447 -16.67 24.65 35.26
N VAL A 448 -18.00 24.75 35.08
CA VAL A 448 -18.65 24.78 33.76
C VAL A 448 -18.24 26.01 32.96
N LYS A 449 -18.17 27.18 33.60
CA LYS A 449 -17.67 28.43 32.99
C LYS A 449 -16.21 28.31 32.57
N ASN A 450 -15.33 27.76 33.42
CA ASN A 450 -13.95 27.49 33.05
C ASN A 450 -13.84 26.51 31.85
N HIS A 451 -14.73 25.50 31.76
CA HIS A 451 -14.81 24.61 30.59
C HIS A 451 -15.35 25.29 29.32
N LEU A 452 -16.21 26.30 29.44
CA LEU A 452 -16.67 27.13 28.32
C LEU A 452 -15.57 28.09 27.82
N GLU A 453 -14.80 28.68 28.74
CA GLU A 453 -13.62 29.50 28.43
C GLU A 453 -12.50 28.66 27.78
N HIS A 454 -12.26 27.44 28.27
CA HIS A 454 -11.22 26.51 27.78
C HIS A 454 -11.79 25.35 26.92
N LEU A 455 -12.82 25.63 26.12
CA LEU A 455 -13.60 24.64 25.36
C LEU A 455 -12.77 23.67 24.49
N ILE A 456 -11.66 24.13 23.92
CA ILE A 456 -10.77 23.31 23.10
C ILE A 456 -10.02 22.27 23.97
N GLU A 457 -9.54 22.65 25.15
CA GLU A 457 -8.90 21.70 26.08
C GLU A 457 -9.92 20.71 26.66
N TYR A 458 -11.13 21.18 26.99
CA TYR A 458 -12.23 20.30 27.39
C TYR A 458 -12.57 19.27 26.29
N SER A 459 -12.64 19.70 25.03
CA SER A 459 -12.88 18.82 23.88
C SER A 459 -11.74 17.81 23.66
N ILE A 460 -10.48 18.24 23.78
CA ILE A 460 -9.31 17.36 23.74
C ILE A 460 -9.34 16.34 24.91
N ASN A 461 -9.77 16.74 26.10
CA ASN A 461 -9.95 15.85 27.25
C ASN A 461 -11.05 14.81 26.99
N TYR A 462 -12.20 15.22 26.44
CA TYR A 462 -13.26 14.31 26.01
C TYR A 462 -12.74 13.25 25.02
N PHE A 463 -12.05 13.66 23.96
CA PHE A 463 -11.42 12.74 22.99
C PHE A 463 -10.42 11.77 23.66
N ARG A 464 -9.55 12.26 24.55
CA ARG A 464 -8.63 11.42 25.34
C ARG A 464 -9.38 10.41 26.23
N GLN A 465 -10.52 10.79 26.81
CA GLN A 465 -11.35 9.88 27.62
C GLN A 465 -12.02 8.80 26.76
N ILE A 466 -12.55 9.15 25.59
CA ILE A 466 -13.09 8.16 24.62
C ILE A 466 -12.00 7.16 24.22
N LYS A 467 -10.78 7.62 23.90
CA LYS A 467 -9.64 6.72 23.62
C LYS A 467 -9.33 5.79 24.80
N LYS A 468 -9.25 6.34 26.01
CA LYS A 468 -8.96 5.58 27.24
C LYS A 468 -10.04 4.55 27.59
N LYS A 469 -11.31 4.83 27.30
CA LYS A 469 -12.46 3.92 27.55
C LYS A 469 -12.61 2.85 26.47
N TYR A 470 -12.42 3.21 25.20
CA TYR A 470 -12.92 2.43 24.05
C TYR A 470 -11.89 2.14 22.95
N GLY A 471 -10.64 2.59 23.08
CA GLY A 471 -9.58 2.39 22.09
C GLY A 471 -8.80 1.08 22.21
N LYS A 472 -8.82 0.42 23.38
CA LYS A 472 -8.12 -0.86 23.60
C LYS A 472 -8.70 -1.97 22.72
N GLY A 473 -7.85 -2.67 21.97
CA GLY A 473 -8.27 -3.70 21.02
C GLY A 473 -8.77 -3.16 19.68
N ARG A 474 -8.65 -1.85 19.44
CA ARG A 474 -8.91 -1.20 18.14
C ARG A 474 -7.64 -0.60 17.54
N GLU A 475 -6.53 -1.30 17.74
CA GLU A 475 -5.24 -1.01 17.09
C GLU A 475 -5.35 -1.30 15.58
N ARG A 476 -4.47 -0.70 14.77
CA ARG A 476 -4.50 -0.81 13.30
C ARG A 476 -4.36 -2.27 12.86
N LYS A 477 -5.27 -2.75 12.01
CA LYS A 477 -5.23 -4.11 11.45
C LYS A 477 -4.50 -4.16 10.11
N THR A 478 -4.66 -3.14 9.27
CA THR A 478 -4.14 -3.10 7.90
C THR A 478 -2.70 -2.61 7.87
N GLU A 479 -1.82 -3.41 7.26
CA GLU A 479 -0.41 -3.09 7.09
C GLU A 479 -0.19 -2.22 5.84
N ILE A 480 0.30 -1.00 6.00
CA ILE A 480 0.55 -0.09 4.87
C ILE A 480 1.89 -0.45 4.21
N ARG A 481 1.87 -0.79 2.91
CA ARG A 481 3.08 -1.05 2.10
C ARG A 481 2.87 -0.57 0.67
N ASN A 482 3.92 -0.05 0.04
CA ASN A 482 3.92 0.19 -1.40
C ASN A 482 4.01 -1.15 -2.15
N PHE A 483 3.28 -1.31 -3.25
CA PHE A 483 3.29 -2.53 -4.05
C PHE A 483 3.96 -2.34 -5.40
N ASP A 484 4.86 -3.25 -5.77
CA ASP A 484 5.33 -3.33 -7.16
C ASP A 484 4.19 -3.58 -8.15
N THR A 485 4.41 -3.13 -9.40
CA THR A 485 3.51 -3.42 -10.52
C THR A 485 3.89 -4.77 -11.11
N ILE A 486 3.31 -5.85 -10.57
CA ILE A 486 3.55 -7.22 -11.04
C ILE A 486 3.12 -7.31 -12.50
N ASN A 487 4.09 -7.45 -13.41
CA ASN A 487 3.80 -7.49 -14.84
C ASN A 487 3.31 -8.90 -15.24
N ALA A 488 2.03 -9.02 -15.55
CA ALA A 488 1.34 -10.28 -15.80
C ALA A 488 1.98 -11.16 -16.90
N SER A 489 2.72 -10.60 -17.87
CA SER A 489 3.48 -11.40 -18.84
C SER A 489 4.61 -12.20 -18.21
N ASN A 490 5.30 -11.64 -17.22
CA ASN A 490 6.51 -12.23 -16.63
C ASN A 490 6.20 -13.35 -15.63
N VAL A 491 4.92 -13.48 -15.27
CA VAL A 491 4.39 -14.34 -14.19
C VAL A 491 3.43 -15.40 -14.75
N ALA A 492 3.05 -15.31 -16.02
CA ALA A 492 2.29 -16.34 -16.70
C ALA A 492 3.11 -17.62 -16.83
N VAL A 493 2.68 -18.69 -16.18
CA VAL A 493 3.42 -19.97 -16.20
C VAL A 493 3.38 -20.55 -17.61
N ALA A 494 4.55 -20.73 -18.23
CA ALA A 494 4.66 -21.45 -19.51
C ALA A 494 3.94 -22.82 -19.40
N ASN A 495 2.93 -22.99 -20.24
CA ASN A 495 1.92 -24.04 -20.10
C ASN A 495 1.58 -24.72 -21.43
N GLU A 496 1.82 -24.03 -22.56
CA GLU A 496 1.75 -24.58 -23.90
C GLU A 496 3.16 -24.79 -24.49
N LYS A 497 3.22 -25.54 -25.58
CA LYS A 497 4.46 -25.84 -26.31
C LYS A 497 4.39 -25.18 -27.68
N LEU A 498 5.40 -24.38 -28.03
CA LEU A 498 5.47 -23.74 -29.34
C LEU A 498 6.05 -24.71 -30.37
N TYR A 499 5.39 -24.82 -31.51
CA TYR A 499 5.80 -25.68 -32.63
C TYR A 499 5.78 -24.91 -33.96
N VAL A 500 6.64 -25.32 -34.90
CA VAL A 500 6.77 -24.71 -36.23
C VAL A 500 6.73 -25.75 -37.37
N ASP A 501 5.88 -25.46 -38.36
CA ASP A 501 5.93 -26.06 -39.70
C ASP A 501 6.59 -25.04 -40.66
N ARG A 502 7.90 -25.20 -40.87
CA ARG A 502 8.73 -24.29 -41.68
C ARG A 502 8.37 -24.32 -43.17
N ALA A 503 7.75 -25.40 -43.65
CA ALA A 503 7.47 -25.63 -45.07
C ALA A 503 6.05 -25.17 -45.45
N GLY A 504 5.05 -25.47 -44.62
CA GLY A 504 3.70 -24.93 -44.75
C GLY A 504 3.59 -23.48 -44.30
N GLY A 505 4.55 -22.96 -43.52
CA GLY A 505 4.60 -21.57 -43.08
C GLY A 505 3.72 -21.28 -41.86
N PHE A 506 3.56 -22.26 -40.98
CA PHE A 506 2.70 -22.18 -39.80
C PHE A 506 3.49 -22.26 -38.48
N VAL A 507 3.05 -21.51 -37.49
CA VAL A 507 3.55 -21.57 -36.10
C VAL A 507 2.37 -21.62 -35.15
N GLY A 508 2.47 -22.40 -34.06
CA GLY A 508 1.45 -22.40 -33.02
C GLY A 508 1.41 -23.68 -32.19
N THR A 509 0.60 -23.66 -31.13
CA THR A 509 0.67 -24.65 -30.04
C THR A 509 -0.11 -25.95 -30.29
N SER A 510 -0.89 -26.00 -31.38
CA SER A 510 -1.62 -27.21 -31.82
C SER A 510 -0.80 -28.11 -32.76
N LEU A 511 0.34 -27.63 -33.29
CA LEU A 511 1.17 -28.30 -34.30
C LEU A 511 2.06 -29.42 -33.69
N LYS A 512 1.45 -30.28 -32.87
CA LYS A 512 2.13 -31.30 -32.02
C LYS A 512 2.83 -32.44 -32.78
N LYS A 513 2.89 -32.39 -34.11
CA LYS A 513 3.60 -33.34 -34.98
C LYS A 513 4.84 -32.72 -35.64
N ASP A 514 4.97 -31.41 -35.53
CA ASP A 514 5.94 -30.59 -36.25
C ASP A 514 7.11 -30.23 -35.31
N GLU A 515 8.01 -29.34 -35.73
CA GLU A 515 9.25 -29.06 -34.98
C GLU A 515 8.95 -28.32 -33.67
N PHE A 516 9.35 -28.86 -32.52
CA PHE A 516 9.24 -28.20 -31.22
C PHE A 516 10.30 -27.10 -31.08
N VAL A 517 9.87 -25.91 -30.65
CA VAL A 517 10.72 -24.72 -30.48
C VAL A 517 11.06 -24.51 -29.01
N THR A 518 10.06 -24.16 -28.20
CA THR A 518 10.22 -23.82 -26.78
C THR A 518 8.88 -23.93 -26.03
N ASP A 519 8.90 -23.75 -24.71
CA ASP A 519 7.70 -23.66 -23.87
C ASP A 519 7.21 -22.19 -23.78
N CYS A 520 5.90 -21.96 -23.81
CA CYS A 520 5.32 -20.61 -23.88
C CYS A 520 3.98 -20.48 -23.12
N SER A 521 3.54 -19.25 -22.88
CA SER A 521 2.19 -18.90 -22.40
C SER A 521 1.25 -18.53 -23.55
N ASP A 522 -0.05 -18.71 -23.33
CA ASP A 522 -1.13 -18.15 -24.14
C ASP A 522 -1.11 -16.60 -24.21
N ILE A 523 -0.39 -15.89 -23.34
CA ILE A 523 -0.31 -14.42 -23.31
C ILE A 523 0.84 -13.89 -24.18
N ASP A 524 1.84 -14.73 -24.47
CA ASP A 524 3.12 -14.34 -25.07
C ASP A 524 3.00 -13.83 -26.52
N ASP A 525 4.00 -13.04 -26.90
CA ASP A 525 4.32 -12.76 -28.29
C ASP A 525 5.36 -13.76 -28.80
N MET A 526 5.29 -14.13 -30.07
CA MET A 526 6.31 -14.93 -30.77
C MET A 526 6.91 -14.13 -31.92
N ILE A 527 8.23 -14.16 -32.04
CA ILE A 527 8.99 -13.53 -33.13
C ILE A 527 9.27 -14.58 -34.21
N VAL A 528 9.08 -14.21 -35.48
CA VAL A 528 9.33 -15.08 -36.63
C VAL A 528 10.15 -14.33 -37.67
N LEU A 529 11.22 -14.96 -38.15
CA LEU A 529 12.08 -14.45 -39.23
C LEU A 529 12.08 -15.42 -40.42
N ARG A 530 11.93 -14.86 -41.63
CA ARG A 530 11.81 -15.60 -42.90
C ARG A 530 13.01 -15.41 -43.81
N GLU A 531 13.20 -16.33 -44.75
CA GLU A 531 14.37 -16.38 -45.63
C GLU A 531 14.47 -15.18 -46.60
N ASN A 532 13.35 -14.55 -46.93
CA ASN A 532 13.32 -13.27 -47.67
C ASN A 532 13.89 -12.07 -46.87
N GLY A 533 14.19 -12.25 -45.57
CA GLY A 533 14.74 -11.22 -44.69
C GLY A 533 13.70 -10.35 -44.00
N THR A 534 12.46 -10.81 -43.92
CA THR A 534 11.40 -10.14 -43.14
C THR A 534 11.22 -10.75 -41.76
N CYS A 535 10.75 -9.92 -40.83
CA CYS A 535 10.47 -10.23 -39.43
C CYS A 535 9.02 -9.84 -39.11
N ILE A 536 8.31 -10.69 -38.38
CA ILE A 536 6.99 -10.40 -37.79
C ILE A 536 6.99 -10.80 -36.32
N VAL A 537 6.28 -10.04 -35.49
CA VAL A 537 5.93 -10.44 -34.12
C VAL A 537 4.41 -10.54 -34.05
N CYS A 538 3.90 -11.68 -33.62
CA CYS A 538 2.47 -11.96 -33.53
C CYS A 538 2.18 -12.67 -32.20
N LYS A 539 0.91 -12.72 -31.78
CA LYS A 539 0.56 -13.38 -30.51
C LYS A 539 0.64 -14.90 -30.66
N VAL A 540 1.10 -15.61 -29.63
CA VAL A 540 0.95 -17.07 -29.53
C VAL A 540 -0.52 -17.46 -29.65
N ALA A 541 -0.80 -18.46 -30.49
CA ALA A 541 -2.12 -19.02 -30.75
C ALA A 541 -2.01 -20.46 -31.28
N PRO A 542 -3.11 -21.24 -31.35
CA PRO A 542 -3.06 -22.66 -31.72
C PRO A 542 -2.46 -22.93 -33.09
N LYS A 543 -2.74 -22.09 -34.09
CA LYS A 543 -2.12 -22.14 -35.43
C LYS A 543 -2.25 -20.78 -36.12
N VAL A 544 -1.12 -20.16 -36.45
CA VAL A 544 -1.00 -18.91 -37.21
C VAL A 544 -0.24 -19.19 -38.50
N PHE A 545 -0.68 -18.62 -39.63
CA PHE A 545 0.14 -18.58 -40.84
C PHE A 545 1.02 -17.33 -40.80
N VAL A 546 2.33 -17.51 -40.88
CA VAL A 546 3.32 -16.43 -40.75
C VAL A 546 4.15 -16.25 -42.03
N GLY A 547 3.89 -17.04 -43.06
CA GLY A 547 4.66 -17.07 -44.32
C GLY A 547 5.61 -18.26 -44.40
N GLN A 548 5.94 -18.66 -45.62
CA GLN A 548 6.85 -19.79 -45.91
C GLN A 548 8.32 -19.43 -45.67
N ASP A 549 9.19 -20.44 -45.72
CA ASP A 549 10.64 -20.34 -45.58
C ASP A 549 11.08 -19.71 -44.24
N ILE A 550 10.60 -20.28 -43.13
CA ILE A 550 10.88 -19.81 -41.77
C ILE A 550 12.30 -20.21 -41.33
N ILE A 551 13.15 -19.21 -41.04
CA ILE A 551 14.52 -19.40 -40.52
C ILE A 551 14.52 -19.53 -39.00
N HIS A 552 13.78 -18.69 -38.28
CA HIS A 552 13.81 -18.66 -36.82
C HIS A 552 12.45 -18.32 -36.24
N VAL A 553 12.15 -18.92 -35.10
CA VAL A 553 10.96 -18.72 -34.26
C VAL A 553 11.44 -18.77 -32.81
N ASP A 554 10.99 -17.83 -31.98
CA ASP A 554 11.15 -17.91 -30.51
C ASP A 554 10.08 -17.06 -29.80
N VAL A 555 10.01 -17.14 -28.47
CA VAL A 555 9.18 -16.26 -27.63
C VAL A 555 9.81 -14.86 -27.57
N PHE A 556 9.01 -13.84 -27.91
CA PHE A 556 9.47 -12.48 -28.05
C PHE A 556 9.44 -11.70 -26.73
N LYS A 557 10.62 -11.60 -26.10
CA LYS A 557 10.84 -10.72 -24.94
C LYS A 557 10.86 -9.25 -25.38
N ARG A 558 9.87 -8.48 -24.92
CA ARG A 558 9.81 -7.03 -25.18
C ARG A 558 10.90 -6.31 -24.39
N ASN A 559 11.50 -5.30 -25.02
CA ASN A 559 12.65 -4.54 -24.53
C ASN A 559 13.93 -5.37 -24.32
N ASP A 560 14.03 -6.57 -24.88
CA ASP A 560 15.27 -7.36 -24.88
C ASP A 560 16.30 -6.73 -25.85
N ASP A 561 17.41 -6.26 -25.29
CA ASP A 561 18.60 -5.78 -25.97
C ASP A 561 19.80 -6.73 -25.88
N ARG A 562 19.69 -7.82 -25.09
CA ARG A 562 20.73 -8.84 -24.89
C ARG A 562 20.71 -9.91 -25.98
N THR A 563 19.51 -10.28 -26.46
CA THR A 563 19.36 -11.20 -27.59
C THR A 563 19.78 -10.51 -28.89
N ILE A 564 21.02 -10.74 -29.28
CA ILE A 564 21.60 -10.19 -30.52
C ILE A 564 21.47 -11.22 -31.65
N TYR A 565 20.94 -10.74 -32.77
CA TYR A 565 20.84 -11.48 -34.01
C TYR A 565 22.02 -11.14 -34.92
N ASN A 566 22.85 -12.14 -35.20
CA ASN A 566 23.95 -12.07 -36.17
C ASN A 566 23.39 -12.52 -37.54
N MET A 567 23.51 -11.69 -38.59
CA MET A 567 22.86 -11.98 -39.89
C MET A 567 23.73 -11.61 -41.08
N VAL A 568 23.79 -12.51 -42.07
CA VAL A 568 24.31 -12.25 -43.43
C VAL A 568 23.19 -12.41 -44.45
N TYR A 569 23.00 -11.40 -45.29
CA TYR A 569 21.99 -11.41 -46.36
C TYR A 569 22.53 -10.89 -47.69
N ARG A 570 21.94 -11.34 -48.80
CA ARG A 570 22.10 -10.74 -50.13
C ARG A 570 20.99 -9.74 -50.37
N ASP A 571 21.35 -8.55 -50.81
CA ASP A 571 20.45 -7.46 -51.17
C ASP A 571 19.96 -7.62 -52.62
N GLY A 572 18.65 -7.81 -52.81
CA GLY A 572 18.01 -8.11 -54.09
C GLY A 572 18.48 -9.42 -54.76
N LYS A 573 17.98 -9.71 -55.97
CA LYS A 573 18.30 -10.96 -56.72
C LYS A 573 19.78 -11.07 -57.17
N LEU A 574 20.45 -9.95 -57.43
CA LEU A 574 21.80 -9.88 -58.01
C LEU A 574 22.77 -8.93 -57.27
N GLY A 575 22.37 -8.33 -56.14
CA GLY A 575 23.18 -7.35 -55.43
C GLY A 575 24.23 -7.95 -54.49
N ASN A 576 24.77 -7.07 -53.64
CA ASN A 576 25.88 -7.38 -52.73
C ASN A 576 25.41 -8.18 -51.50
N TYR A 577 26.39 -8.71 -50.77
CA TYR A 577 26.19 -9.40 -49.51
C TYR A 577 26.60 -8.49 -48.35
N TYR A 578 25.69 -8.28 -47.41
CA TYR A 578 25.88 -7.46 -46.21
C TYR A 578 25.81 -8.32 -44.95
N VAL A 579 26.47 -7.85 -43.89
CA VAL A 579 26.52 -8.49 -42.57
C VAL A 579 26.21 -7.46 -41.47
N LYS A 580 25.45 -7.88 -40.45
CA LYS A 580 25.07 -7.02 -39.32
C LYS A 580 24.81 -7.81 -38.03
N ARG A 581 24.85 -7.06 -36.91
CA ARG A 581 24.42 -7.48 -35.57
C ARG A 581 23.34 -6.52 -35.08
N PHE A 582 22.22 -7.03 -34.57
CA PHE A 582 21.10 -6.20 -34.14
C PHE A 582 20.25 -6.85 -33.04
N ALA A 583 19.71 -6.02 -32.15
CA ALA A 583 18.65 -6.41 -31.22
C ALA A 583 17.26 -6.06 -31.79
N VAL A 584 16.20 -6.67 -31.24
CA VAL A 584 14.79 -6.42 -31.63
C VAL A 584 13.98 -5.92 -30.43
N VAL A 585 14.46 -4.85 -29.81
CA VAL A 585 13.89 -4.23 -28.58
C VAL A 585 12.37 -4.00 -28.63
N GLY A 586 11.80 -3.59 -29.79
CA GLY A 586 10.36 -3.33 -29.89
C GLY A 586 9.80 -3.26 -31.31
N ILE A 587 8.65 -3.93 -31.51
CA ILE A 587 7.93 -4.11 -32.79
C ILE A 587 6.42 -3.97 -32.53
N THR A 588 5.66 -3.45 -33.52
CA THR A 588 4.19 -3.49 -33.50
C THR A 588 3.70 -4.88 -33.91
N ARG A 589 2.76 -5.46 -33.12
CA ARG A 589 2.14 -6.76 -33.43
C ARG A 589 1.56 -6.82 -34.84
N ASP A 590 1.65 -8.00 -35.44
CA ASP A 590 1.05 -8.43 -36.71
C ASP A 590 1.44 -7.57 -37.93
N LYS A 591 2.49 -6.75 -37.78
CA LYS A 591 3.11 -5.96 -38.84
C LYS A 591 4.44 -6.57 -39.25
N GLU A 592 4.63 -6.76 -40.55
CA GLU A 592 5.90 -7.19 -41.12
C GLU A 592 6.91 -6.02 -41.18
N TYR A 593 8.17 -6.32 -40.87
CA TYR A 593 9.31 -5.42 -40.97
C TYR A 593 10.40 -6.06 -41.82
N ASP A 594 10.98 -5.30 -42.75
CA ASP A 594 12.13 -5.75 -43.52
C ASP A 594 13.43 -5.55 -42.72
N LEU A 595 14.30 -6.55 -42.71
CA LEU A 595 15.64 -6.52 -42.12
C LEU A 595 16.74 -6.35 -43.18
N THR A 596 16.37 -6.25 -44.45
CA THR A 596 17.25 -6.02 -45.60
C THR A 596 17.20 -4.54 -46.03
N SER A 597 17.50 -4.23 -47.29
CA SER A 597 17.38 -2.88 -47.86
C SER A 597 16.02 -2.61 -48.52
N GLY A 598 15.05 -3.55 -48.46
CA GLY A 598 13.74 -3.41 -49.12
C GLY A 598 13.70 -3.86 -50.58
N ASN A 599 14.76 -4.45 -51.12
CA ASN A 599 14.85 -4.83 -52.54
C ASN A 599 14.27 -6.22 -52.83
N GLU A 600 13.52 -6.36 -53.93
CA GLU A 600 12.91 -7.64 -54.31
C GLU A 600 13.91 -8.79 -54.49
N GLY A 601 13.59 -9.93 -53.87
CA GLY A 601 14.41 -11.14 -53.93
C GLY A 601 15.74 -11.01 -53.18
N SER A 602 15.81 -10.11 -52.19
CA SER A 602 16.75 -10.24 -51.07
C SER A 602 16.60 -11.60 -50.41
N LYS A 603 17.69 -12.13 -49.84
CA LYS A 603 17.71 -13.46 -49.21
C LYS A 603 18.74 -13.54 -48.09
N VAL A 604 18.31 -14.01 -46.91
CA VAL A 604 19.18 -14.36 -45.79
C VAL A 604 19.93 -15.66 -46.11
N ILE A 605 21.18 -15.75 -45.68
CA ILE A 605 22.12 -16.85 -46.04
C ILE A 605 22.75 -17.47 -44.80
N TYR A 606 22.93 -16.66 -43.76
CA TYR A 606 23.41 -17.11 -42.46
C TYR A 606 22.72 -16.26 -41.38
N PHE A 607 22.29 -16.91 -40.32
CA PHE A 607 21.55 -16.30 -39.23
C PHE A 607 21.76 -17.12 -37.95
N THR A 608 22.03 -16.42 -36.86
CA THR A 608 22.20 -16.96 -35.50
C THR A 608 21.57 -15.98 -34.51
N ALA A 609 20.97 -16.52 -33.45
CA ALA A 609 20.21 -15.80 -32.44
C ALA A 609 20.85 -16.09 -31.08
N ASN A 610 21.50 -15.10 -30.49
CA ASN A 610 22.46 -15.31 -29.40
C ASN A 610 21.98 -14.55 -28.15
N PRO A 611 21.36 -15.22 -27.16
CA PRO A 611 20.73 -14.57 -25.99
C PRO A 611 21.71 -13.79 -25.09
N ASN A 612 22.99 -14.16 -25.10
CA ASN A 612 24.06 -13.46 -24.39
C ASN A 612 24.89 -12.55 -25.32
N GLY A 613 24.36 -12.19 -26.48
CA GLY A 613 25.02 -11.30 -27.42
C GLY A 613 26.28 -11.86 -28.08
N GLU A 614 26.47 -13.18 -28.08
CA GLU A 614 27.71 -13.84 -28.50
C GLU A 614 28.16 -13.47 -29.93
N ALA A 615 29.48 -13.32 -30.11
CA ALA A 615 30.10 -12.92 -31.38
C ALA A 615 31.01 -14.03 -31.93
N GLU A 616 30.51 -14.79 -32.91
CA GLU A 616 31.18 -15.96 -33.48
C GLU A 616 32.09 -15.65 -34.68
N ILE A 617 32.89 -16.64 -35.10
CA ILE A 617 33.72 -16.59 -36.30
C ILE A 617 33.11 -17.48 -37.38
N VAL A 618 32.86 -16.93 -38.58
CA VAL A 618 32.26 -17.63 -39.72
C VAL A 618 33.16 -17.69 -40.94
N LYS A 619 33.27 -18.87 -41.54
CA LYS A 619 34.02 -19.13 -42.76
C LYS A 619 33.15 -18.92 -43.99
N VAL A 620 33.44 -17.87 -44.75
CA VAL A 620 32.71 -17.47 -45.96
C VAL A 620 33.35 -18.10 -47.19
N SER A 621 32.63 -19.01 -47.85
CA SER A 621 33.08 -19.67 -49.09
C SER A 621 32.45 -19.01 -50.32
N LEU A 622 33.26 -18.56 -51.27
CA LEU A 622 32.83 -17.89 -52.50
C LEU A 622 32.67 -18.85 -53.68
N ARG A 623 31.77 -18.52 -54.61
CA ARG A 623 31.65 -19.24 -55.90
C ARG A 623 32.84 -18.88 -56.80
N PRO A 624 33.52 -19.86 -57.42
CA PRO A 624 34.62 -19.58 -58.34
C PRO A 624 34.22 -18.65 -59.49
N ARG A 625 35.09 -17.68 -59.79
CA ARG A 625 35.03 -16.82 -60.97
C ARG A 625 36.45 -16.61 -61.53
N PRO A 626 36.63 -16.45 -62.85
CA PRO A 626 37.90 -16.03 -63.41
C PRO A 626 38.42 -14.76 -62.72
N LYS A 627 39.73 -14.71 -62.45
CA LYS A 627 40.46 -13.66 -61.71
C LYS A 627 40.23 -13.59 -60.17
N LEU A 628 39.40 -14.44 -59.55
CA LEU A 628 39.23 -14.45 -58.09
C LEU A 628 40.34 -15.28 -57.40
N LYS A 629 41.25 -14.64 -56.65
CA LYS A 629 42.40 -15.31 -56.01
C LYS A 629 42.11 -15.97 -54.65
N LYS A 630 41.25 -15.37 -53.81
CA LYS A 630 40.82 -15.95 -52.52
C LYS A 630 39.41 -16.53 -52.68
N LEU A 631 39.26 -17.84 -52.46
CA LEU A 631 37.97 -18.56 -52.56
C LEU A 631 37.27 -18.74 -51.21
N HIS A 632 37.99 -18.56 -50.11
CA HIS A 632 37.47 -18.53 -48.75
C HIS A 632 38.15 -17.42 -47.96
N PHE A 633 37.45 -16.90 -46.97
CA PHE A 633 37.97 -16.04 -45.91
C PHE A 633 37.11 -16.24 -44.68
N ASP A 634 37.69 -16.01 -43.50
CA ASP A 634 36.95 -16.05 -42.24
C ASP A 634 36.54 -14.61 -41.88
N PHE A 635 35.39 -14.45 -41.25
CA PHE A 635 34.82 -13.17 -40.82
C PHE A 635 34.35 -13.29 -39.38
N GLU A 636 34.69 -12.30 -38.56
CA GLU A 636 34.46 -12.30 -37.12
C GLU A 636 33.38 -11.28 -36.76
N PHE A 637 32.33 -11.73 -36.05
CA PHE A 637 31.21 -10.86 -35.69
C PHE A 637 31.56 -9.82 -34.60
N SER A 638 32.63 -10.01 -33.80
CA SER A 638 33.04 -9.06 -32.76
C SER A 638 33.32 -7.66 -33.35
N SER A 639 33.93 -7.63 -34.53
CA SER A 639 34.27 -6.44 -35.33
C SER A 639 33.07 -5.56 -35.74
N LEU A 640 31.83 -6.02 -35.48
CA LEU A 640 30.60 -5.30 -35.77
C LEU A 640 29.96 -4.77 -34.49
N ALA A 641 29.91 -3.44 -34.38
CA ALA A 641 29.03 -2.77 -33.42
C ALA A 641 27.56 -3.16 -33.66
N ILE A 642 26.86 -3.46 -32.58
CA ILE A 642 25.42 -3.75 -32.56
C ILE A 642 24.65 -2.49 -32.99
N LYS A 643 23.69 -2.64 -33.91
CA LYS A 643 22.89 -1.53 -34.45
C LYS A 643 21.40 -1.87 -34.47
N GLY A 644 20.54 -0.86 -34.59
CA GLY A 644 19.10 -1.09 -34.72
C GLY A 644 18.74 -1.92 -35.96
N ARG A 645 17.65 -2.71 -35.87
CA ARG A 645 17.20 -3.68 -36.89
C ARG A 645 17.07 -3.13 -38.33
N SER A 646 16.80 -1.84 -38.49
CA SER A 646 16.68 -1.14 -39.78
C SER A 646 18.03 -0.77 -40.43
N SER A 647 19.16 -1.04 -39.77
CA SER A 647 20.48 -0.83 -40.35
C SER A 647 20.75 -1.82 -41.49
N ARG A 648 21.27 -1.32 -42.62
CA ARG A 648 21.74 -2.13 -43.76
C ARG A 648 22.94 -3.03 -43.41
N GLY A 649 23.69 -2.69 -42.35
CA GLY A 649 24.93 -3.39 -42.01
C GLY A 649 26.13 -2.99 -42.87
N ASN A 650 27.23 -3.71 -42.65
CA ASN A 650 28.50 -3.52 -43.34
C ASN A 650 28.57 -4.43 -44.59
N LEU A 651 29.34 -4.02 -45.60
CA LEU A 651 29.52 -4.81 -46.82
C LEU A 651 30.44 -6.01 -46.55
N LEU A 652 29.91 -7.24 -46.60
CA LEU A 652 30.70 -8.46 -46.45
C LEU A 652 31.45 -8.80 -47.75
N THR A 653 30.75 -8.80 -48.89
CA THR A 653 31.38 -9.06 -50.20
C THR A 653 30.52 -8.64 -51.39
N LYS A 654 31.17 -8.36 -52.52
CA LYS A 654 30.55 -8.16 -53.85
C LYS A 654 30.57 -9.44 -54.71
N HIS A 655 31.12 -10.54 -54.17
CA HIS A 655 31.26 -11.82 -54.87
C HIS A 655 30.19 -12.80 -54.42
N ALA A 656 29.68 -13.62 -55.35
CA ALA A 656 28.62 -14.57 -55.06
C ALA A 656 29.07 -15.62 -54.03
N ILE A 657 28.40 -15.68 -52.88
CA ILE A 657 28.66 -16.68 -51.84
C ILE A 657 28.16 -18.06 -52.30
N LYS A 658 28.92 -19.11 -51.97
CA LYS A 658 28.54 -20.53 -52.12
C LYS A 658 27.86 -21.04 -50.85
N SER A 659 28.50 -20.81 -49.70
CA SER A 659 28.06 -21.24 -48.37
C SER A 659 28.78 -20.44 -47.29
N ILE A 660 28.21 -20.39 -46.10
CA ILE A 660 28.85 -19.87 -44.87
C ILE A 660 28.76 -20.99 -43.83
N SER A 661 29.81 -21.20 -43.06
CA SER A 661 29.86 -22.18 -41.97
C SER A 661 30.51 -21.57 -40.75
N GLN A 662 29.92 -21.73 -39.57
CA GLN A 662 30.55 -21.37 -38.30
C GLN A 662 31.88 -22.12 -38.16
N ARG A 663 32.89 -21.47 -37.59
CA ARG A 663 34.23 -22.03 -37.38
C ARG A 663 34.51 -22.24 -35.90
N GLU A 664 34.25 -21.22 -35.09
CA GLU A 664 34.44 -21.19 -33.64
C GLU A 664 33.21 -20.54 -32.99
N GLY A 665 32.88 -20.96 -31.76
CA GLY A 665 31.77 -20.40 -30.98
C GLY A 665 32.06 -18.96 -30.52
N GLY A 666 31.01 -18.19 -30.24
CA GLY A 666 31.18 -16.78 -29.87
C GLY A 666 31.40 -16.56 -28.38
N VAL A 667 32.23 -15.57 -28.05
CA VAL A 667 32.33 -15.03 -26.68
C VAL A 667 31.22 -13.98 -26.49
N SER A 668 30.68 -13.87 -25.28
CA SER A 668 29.72 -12.81 -24.90
C SER A 668 30.34 -11.43 -25.10
N THR A 669 29.65 -10.52 -25.79
CA THR A 669 30.08 -9.12 -25.97
C THR A 669 29.18 -8.13 -25.22
N LEU A 670 28.67 -8.53 -24.06
CA LEU A 670 27.81 -7.73 -23.17
C LEU A 670 28.47 -7.56 -21.80
N GLY A 671 28.37 -6.35 -21.23
CA GLY A 671 28.94 -6.02 -19.93
C GLY A 671 28.22 -6.65 -18.74
N ALA A 672 28.83 -6.52 -17.56
CA ALA A 672 28.30 -6.97 -16.28
C ALA A 672 27.02 -6.21 -15.89
N LEU A 673 26.09 -6.89 -15.21
CA LEU A 673 24.84 -6.30 -14.74
C LEU A 673 25.00 -5.87 -13.27
N ASN A 674 24.88 -4.57 -13.01
CA ASN A 674 24.83 -4.05 -11.65
C ASN A 674 23.50 -4.43 -10.98
N ILE A 675 23.57 -4.91 -9.74
CA ILE A 675 22.41 -5.39 -8.98
C ILE A 675 22.36 -4.73 -7.60
N TRP A 676 21.18 -4.28 -7.22
CA TRP A 676 20.83 -3.74 -5.91
C TRP A 676 19.73 -4.57 -5.25
N TYR A 677 19.72 -4.61 -3.92
CA TYR A 677 18.64 -5.15 -3.09
C TYR A 677 17.80 -4.01 -2.51
N ASP A 678 16.52 -3.97 -2.85
CA ASP A 678 15.56 -3.04 -2.25
C ASP A 678 14.82 -3.73 -1.09
N ASP A 679 15.11 -3.31 0.15
CA ASP A 679 14.55 -3.89 1.37
C ASP A 679 13.05 -3.60 1.55
N SER A 680 12.51 -2.57 0.89
CA SER A 680 11.10 -2.22 1.00
C SER A 680 10.18 -3.19 0.25
N VAL A 681 10.70 -3.82 -0.82
CA VAL A 681 9.99 -4.83 -1.63
C VAL A 681 10.65 -6.22 -1.57
N ARG A 682 11.80 -6.33 -0.91
CA ARG A 682 12.65 -7.53 -0.72
C ARG A 682 13.00 -8.27 -2.01
N ARG A 683 13.41 -7.52 -3.04
CA ARG A 683 13.78 -8.03 -4.37
C ARG A 683 15.07 -7.41 -4.89
N LEU A 684 15.66 -8.07 -5.88
CA LEU A 684 16.76 -7.53 -6.67
C LEU A 684 16.23 -6.60 -7.76
N ASN A 685 16.97 -5.54 -8.06
CA ASN A 685 16.70 -4.64 -9.18
C ASN A 685 18.01 -4.16 -9.84
N SER A 686 17.88 -3.58 -11.03
CA SER A 686 18.94 -2.95 -11.82
C SER A 686 18.87 -1.42 -11.83
N ASP A 687 17.99 -0.84 -11.02
CA ASP A 687 17.49 0.53 -11.18
C ASP A 687 18.07 1.48 -10.12
N GLU A 688 19.26 1.15 -9.60
CA GLU A 688 19.97 1.89 -8.54
C GLU A 688 19.21 2.03 -7.20
N ARG A 689 18.18 1.19 -6.95
CA ARG A 689 17.32 1.27 -5.77
C ARG A 689 17.78 0.32 -4.65
N GLY A 690 18.13 0.90 -3.50
CA GLY A 690 18.50 0.16 -2.29
C GLY A 690 20.01 -0.10 -2.16
N VAL A 691 20.39 -1.23 -1.58
CA VAL A 691 21.78 -1.58 -1.25
C VAL A 691 22.45 -2.23 -2.46
N PHE A 692 23.55 -1.66 -2.96
CA PHE A 692 24.34 -2.26 -4.04
C PHE A 692 24.98 -3.59 -3.57
N ILE A 693 24.79 -4.65 -4.34
CA ILE A 693 25.34 -5.99 -4.04
C ILE A 693 26.63 -6.24 -4.82
N GLY A 694 26.70 -5.75 -6.06
CA GLY A 694 27.83 -5.93 -6.97
C GLY A 694 27.43 -5.90 -8.44
N ALA A 695 28.44 -6.04 -9.31
CA ALA A 695 28.27 -6.32 -10.72
C ALA A 695 28.31 -7.84 -10.96
N PHE A 696 27.42 -8.36 -11.80
CA PHE A 696 27.21 -9.80 -12.01
C PHE A 696 27.38 -10.22 -13.48
N THR A 697 28.05 -11.36 -13.69
CA THR A 697 28.22 -12.03 -15.00
C THR A 697 28.04 -13.55 -14.88
N GLY A 698 27.57 -14.19 -15.97
CA GLY A 698 27.52 -15.66 -16.07
C GLY A 698 26.73 -16.35 -14.96
N ASP A 699 27.34 -17.36 -14.34
CA ASP A 699 26.75 -18.20 -13.28
C ASP A 699 27.06 -17.70 -11.84
N GLU A 700 27.42 -16.42 -11.68
CA GLU A 700 27.70 -15.82 -10.37
C GLU A 700 26.49 -15.83 -9.43
N LYS A 701 26.78 -15.95 -8.12
CA LYS A 701 25.79 -16.24 -7.09
C LYS A 701 25.69 -15.11 -6.06
N ILE A 702 24.57 -15.03 -5.37
CA ILE A 702 24.35 -14.19 -4.19
C ILE A 702 24.34 -15.08 -2.95
N LEU A 703 25.04 -14.66 -1.90
CA LEU A 703 25.04 -15.28 -0.58
C LEU A 703 24.02 -14.56 0.33
N THR A 704 23.10 -15.34 0.90
CA THR A 704 22.10 -14.88 1.87
C THR A 704 22.26 -15.61 3.20
N ILE A 705 22.14 -14.90 4.32
CA ILE A 705 22.20 -15.45 5.68
C ILE A 705 20.91 -15.11 6.44
N LEU A 706 20.29 -16.13 7.04
CA LEU A 706 19.00 -16.04 7.76
C LEU A 706 19.19 -16.07 9.28
N SER A 707 18.27 -15.44 10.02
CA SER A 707 18.30 -15.34 11.49
C SER A 707 18.03 -16.68 12.21
N THR A 708 17.44 -17.65 11.49
CA THR A 708 17.39 -19.07 11.83
C THR A 708 18.77 -19.74 11.91
N GLY A 709 19.83 -19.10 11.39
CA GLY A 709 21.16 -19.69 11.32
C GLY A 709 21.35 -20.62 10.13
N GLU A 710 20.68 -20.33 9.02
CA GLU A 710 20.85 -20.98 7.71
C GLU A 710 21.51 -20.03 6.70
N PHE A 711 22.28 -20.57 5.76
CA PHE A 711 22.75 -19.83 4.58
C PHE A 711 22.12 -20.39 3.30
N LYS A 712 21.96 -19.54 2.28
CA LYS A 712 21.30 -19.83 1.00
C LYS A 712 22.15 -19.19 -0.11
N LEU A 713 22.46 -19.95 -1.17
CA LEU A 713 23.00 -19.38 -2.41
C LEU A 713 21.88 -19.24 -3.44
N THR A 714 21.73 -18.08 -4.06
CA THR A 714 20.77 -17.81 -5.13
C THR A 714 21.47 -17.28 -6.37
N GLY A 715 20.78 -17.27 -7.52
CA GLY A 715 21.19 -16.44 -8.65
C GLY A 715 20.82 -14.97 -8.42
N TYR A 716 21.09 -14.13 -9.43
CA TYR A 716 20.78 -12.69 -9.43
C TYR A 716 19.49 -12.33 -10.23
N ASP A 717 18.54 -13.26 -10.32
CA ASP A 717 17.24 -13.07 -10.98
C ASP A 717 16.37 -12.07 -10.21
N GLN A 718 15.89 -11.02 -10.88
CA GLN A 718 15.06 -9.95 -10.30
C GLN A 718 13.68 -10.41 -9.78
N SER A 719 13.22 -11.60 -10.18
CA SER A 719 12.03 -12.23 -9.61
C SER A 719 12.29 -12.92 -8.26
N THR A 720 13.54 -13.01 -7.81
CA THR A 720 13.89 -13.60 -6.51
C THR A 720 13.41 -12.72 -5.36
N HIS A 721 12.49 -13.24 -4.55
CA HIS A 721 12.09 -12.64 -3.27
C HIS A 721 12.97 -13.18 -2.13
N PHE A 722 13.27 -12.33 -1.15
CA PHE A 722 14.13 -12.66 -0.01
C PHE A 722 13.33 -12.75 1.29
N ASP A 723 13.69 -13.73 2.12
CA ASP A 723 12.92 -14.15 3.29
C ASP A 723 12.93 -13.05 4.40
N ASP A 724 11.80 -12.87 5.09
CA ASP A 724 11.63 -11.90 6.21
C ASP A 724 12.72 -12.00 7.30
N GLU A 725 13.33 -13.16 7.45
CA GLU A 725 14.34 -13.47 8.46
C GLU A 725 15.78 -13.18 8.00
N MET A 726 15.98 -12.55 6.84
CA MET A 726 17.30 -12.22 6.31
C MET A 726 18.09 -11.24 7.20
N VAL A 727 19.36 -11.57 7.45
CA VAL A 727 20.30 -10.78 8.27
C VAL A 727 21.44 -10.19 7.43
N SER A 728 21.76 -10.81 6.29
CA SER A 728 22.81 -10.33 5.38
C SER A 728 22.61 -10.86 3.96
N ILE A 729 22.96 -10.03 2.97
CA ILE A 729 22.97 -10.34 1.54
C ILE A 729 24.24 -9.74 0.91
N THR A 730 24.99 -10.51 0.13
CA THR A 730 26.23 -10.09 -0.56
C THR A 730 26.42 -10.88 -1.87
N LYS A 731 27.28 -10.39 -2.77
CA LYS A 731 27.81 -11.25 -3.85
C LYS A 731 28.56 -12.44 -3.21
N PHE A 732 28.40 -13.63 -3.74
CA PHE A 732 29.09 -14.81 -3.24
C PHE A 732 30.55 -14.82 -3.69
N ASP A 733 31.44 -14.91 -2.72
CA ASP A 733 32.87 -15.18 -2.86
C ASP A 733 33.18 -16.48 -2.09
N PRO A 734 33.86 -17.48 -2.69
CA PRO A 734 34.28 -18.71 -2.00
C PRO A 734 35.23 -18.49 -0.81
N ASP A 735 36.07 -17.46 -0.83
CA ASP A 735 37.11 -17.25 0.18
C ASP A 735 36.62 -16.50 1.43
N THR A 736 35.52 -15.76 1.33
CA THR A 736 34.88 -15.02 2.43
C THR A 736 34.60 -15.90 3.67
N VAL A 737 35.16 -15.50 4.81
CA VAL A 737 35.10 -16.26 6.08
C VAL A 737 33.98 -15.77 6.98
N ILE A 738 32.84 -16.47 6.93
CA ILE A 738 31.67 -16.19 7.78
C ILE A 738 31.99 -16.49 9.26
N SER A 739 31.84 -15.47 10.10
CA SER A 739 32.06 -15.54 11.55
C SER A 739 30.73 -15.41 12.30
N ALA A 740 30.22 -16.54 12.81
CA ALA A 740 28.89 -16.64 13.43
C ALA A 740 28.95 -16.90 14.93
N VAL A 741 28.10 -16.19 15.69
CA VAL A 741 27.87 -16.32 17.13
C VAL A 741 26.42 -16.76 17.35
N TYR A 742 26.21 -17.88 18.02
CA TYR A 742 24.87 -18.45 18.23
C TYR A 742 24.71 -19.04 19.64
N TYR A 743 23.46 -19.13 20.08
CA TYR A 743 23.05 -19.80 21.32
C TYR A 743 22.65 -21.24 21.02
N ASP A 744 23.21 -22.20 21.76
CA ASP A 744 22.90 -23.62 21.68
C ASP A 744 21.81 -23.98 22.71
N GLY A 745 20.63 -24.36 22.22
CA GLY A 745 19.45 -24.58 23.07
C GLY A 745 19.56 -25.78 24.01
N GLU A 746 20.36 -26.80 23.65
CA GLU A 746 20.55 -28.02 24.44
C GLU A 746 21.53 -27.81 25.59
N GLN A 747 22.63 -27.08 25.36
CA GLN A 747 23.66 -26.85 26.37
C GLN A 747 23.45 -25.55 27.17
N GLY A 748 22.56 -24.66 26.72
CA GLY A 748 22.30 -23.38 27.36
C GLY A 748 23.52 -22.43 27.37
N LYS A 749 24.31 -22.46 26.28
CA LYS A 749 25.58 -21.71 26.15
C LYS A 749 25.77 -21.15 24.75
N TYR A 750 26.56 -20.09 24.65
CA TYR A 750 26.92 -19.47 23.39
C TYR A 750 28.17 -20.12 22.76
N PHE A 751 28.15 -20.24 21.44
CA PHE A 751 29.21 -20.81 20.61
C PHE A 751 29.58 -19.84 19.48
N VAL A 752 30.86 -19.87 19.10
CA VAL A 752 31.41 -19.18 17.92
C VAL A 752 31.82 -20.22 16.88
N LYS A 753 31.54 -19.94 15.60
CA LYS A 753 32.00 -20.73 14.45
C LYS A 753 32.57 -19.77 13.39
N ARG A 754 33.68 -20.15 12.76
CA ARG A 754 34.19 -19.51 11.54
C ARG A 754 34.21 -20.55 10.42
N PHE A 755 33.65 -20.22 9.26
CA PHE A 755 33.51 -21.15 8.13
C PHE A 755 33.43 -20.41 6.78
N GLN A 756 33.87 -21.06 5.71
CA GLN A 756 33.60 -20.66 4.32
C GLN A 756 32.40 -21.46 3.79
N VAL A 757 31.69 -20.91 2.79
CA VAL A 757 30.57 -21.59 2.12
C VAL A 757 31.11 -22.35 0.90
N PRO A 758 30.88 -23.67 0.78
CA PRO A 758 31.36 -24.43 -0.38
C PRO A 758 30.66 -23.96 -1.66
N ASP A 759 31.43 -23.62 -2.70
CA ASP A 759 30.91 -23.19 -4.00
C ASP A 759 29.95 -24.23 -4.66
N ASN A 760 30.26 -25.52 -4.47
CA ASN A 760 29.43 -26.67 -4.85
C ASN A 760 28.11 -26.82 -4.03
N SER A 761 27.71 -25.81 -3.25
CA SER A 761 26.42 -25.80 -2.54
C SER A 761 25.27 -25.61 -3.54
N SER A 762 24.27 -26.50 -3.48
CA SER A 762 23.13 -26.46 -4.41
C SER A 762 22.37 -25.13 -4.32
N PRO A 763 22.13 -24.42 -5.44
CA PRO A 763 21.40 -23.16 -5.43
C PRO A 763 19.94 -23.33 -4.97
N ASN A 764 19.36 -22.27 -4.41
CA ASN A 764 18.00 -22.20 -3.86
C ASN A 764 17.67 -23.29 -2.81
N LYS A 765 18.71 -23.79 -2.12
CA LYS A 765 18.61 -24.67 -0.96
C LYS A 765 19.24 -24.00 0.27
N PRO A 766 18.52 -23.89 1.40
CA PRO A 766 19.12 -23.45 2.64
C PRO A 766 19.97 -24.56 3.28
N PHE A 767 20.99 -24.15 4.02
CA PHE A 767 21.90 -25.01 4.77
C PHE A 767 22.09 -24.47 6.19
N LEU A 768 21.56 -25.18 7.18
CA LEU A 768 21.74 -24.86 8.60
C LEU A 768 23.21 -24.93 9.00
N PHE A 769 23.69 -23.87 9.65
CA PHE A 769 25.03 -23.77 10.24
C PHE A 769 25.00 -23.53 11.76
N ILE A 770 23.84 -23.47 12.42
CA ILE A 770 23.74 -23.55 13.89
C ILE A 770 23.33 -24.95 14.36
N SER A 771 23.03 -25.14 15.64
CA SER A 771 22.55 -26.41 16.19
C SER A 771 21.05 -26.64 15.95
N GLU A 772 20.68 -27.84 15.52
CA GLU A 772 19.27 -28.28 15.33
C GLU A 772 18.46 -28.35 16.64
N GLY A 773 19.13 -28.33 17.80
CA GLY A 773 18.52 -28.47 19.12
C GLY A 773 17.49 -27.38 19.45
N LYS A 774 16.32 -27.78 19.98
CA LYS A 774 15.18 -26.90 20.24
C LYS A 774 15.56 -25.69 21.11
N GLY A 775 15.33 -24.48 20.59
CA GLY A 775 15.65 -23.22 21.27
C GLY A 775 17.02 -22.63 20.91
N SER A 776 17.78 -23.26 20.01
CA SER A 776 18.98 -22.65 19.42
C SER A 776 18.61 -21.42 18.57
N LYS A 777 19.47 -20.39 18.56
CA LYS A 777 19.24 -19.14 17.81
C LYS A 777 20.56 -18.49 17.36
N LEU A 778 20.61 -17.95 16.14
CA LEU A 778 21.69 -17.05 15.75
C LEU A 778 21.64 -15.77 16.62
N THR A 779 22.80 -15.19 16.94
CA THR A 779 22.90 -14.00 17.81
C THR A 779 23.62 -12.85 17.11
N LYS A 780 24.75 -13.13 16.44
CA LYS A 780 25.45 -12.22 15.53
C LYS A 780 26.12 -13.00 14.40
N VAL A 781 26.30 -12.35 13.26
CA VAL A 781 27.11 -12.84 12.15
C VAL A 781 27.90 -11.67 11.57
N SER A 782 29.08 -11.97 11.05
CA SER A 782 30.02 -11.03 10.43
C SER A 782 30.66 -11.71 9.22
N LEU A 783 30.94 -10.94 8.18
CA LEU A 783 31.65 -11.38 6.98
C LEU A 783 33.12 -10.90 6.98
N ASP A 784 33.50 -10.06 7.95
CA ASP A 784 34.85 -9.52 8.08
C ASP A 784 35.89 -10.62 8.35
N TYR A 785 37.10 -10.46 7.80
CA TYR A 785 38.18 -11.43 7.97
C TYR A 785 38.69 -11.51 9.43
N LEU A 786 38.81 -10.36 10.11
CA LEU A 786 39.28 -10.24 11.51
C LEU A 786 38.24 -9.59 12.47
N PRO A 787 37.06 -10.21 12.70
CA PRO A 787 36.00 -9.56 13.45
C PRO A 787 36.21 -9.62 14.95
N ARG A 788 35.74 -8.57 15.64
CA ARG A 788 35.82 -8.42 17.11
C ARG A 788 34.42 -8.44 17.71
N LEU A 789 34.22 -9.28 18.73
CA LEU A 789 32.98 -9.37 19.48
C LEU A 789 33.19 -8.83 20.90
N SER A 790 32.32 -7.93 21.36
CA SER A 790 32.19 -7.56 22.76
C SER A 790 30.92 -8.14 23.38
N PHE A 791 30.98 -8.51 24.65
CA PHE A 791 29.85 -9.07 25.40
C PHE A 791 30.02 -8.85 26.91
N GLU A 792 28.91 -8.88 27.64
CA GLU A 792 28.87 -8.82 29.10
C GLU A 792 28.97 -10.22 29.71
N VAL A 793 29.82 -10.39 30.73
CA VAL A 793 30.06 -11.65 31.44
C VAL A 793 29.71 -11.50 32.92
N LYS A 794 28.84 -12.38 33.43
CA LYS A 794 28.60 -12.52 34.88
C LYS A 794 29.46 -13.65 35.46
N LYS A 795 30.63 -13.29 36.02
CA LYS A 795 31.64 -14.24 36.51
C LYS A 795 31.34 -14.81 37.90
N ASP A 796 30.61 -14.06 38.73
CA ASP A 796 30.25 -14.43 40.10
C ASP A 796 28.76 -14.29 40.40
N ASN A 797 28.35 -14.68 41.61
CA ASN A 797 26.95 -14.59 42.06
C ASN A 797 26.51 -13.14 42.44
N THR A 798 27.40 -12.16 42.30
CA THR A 798 27.16 -10.71 42.46
C THR A 798 26.54 -10.12 41.19
N ASP A 799 25.64 -9.13 41.29
CA ASP A 799 24.94 -8.54 40.12
C ASP A 799 25.79 -7.55 39.29
N HIS A 800 27.09 -7.80 39.18
CA HIS A 800 27.98 -7.05 38.31
C HIS A 800 28.32 -7.86 37.05
N PHE A 801 28.34 -7.16 35.91
CA PHE A 801 28.71 -7.70 34.61
C PHE A 801 30.00 -7.02 34.16
N GLU A 802 30.98 -7.80 33.73
CA GLU A 802 32.22 -7.29 33.13
C GLU A 802 32.10 -7.27 31.60
N TYR A 803 32.62 -6.23 30.95
CA TYR A 803 32.74 -6.19 29.49
C TYR A 803 34.01 -6.94 29.05
N GLU A 804 33.84 -7.94 28.20
CA GLU A 804 34.93 -8.72 27.60
C GLU A 804 34.91 -8.52 26.08
N VAL A 805 36.10 -8.49 25.45
CA VAL A 805 36.27 -8.29 24.00
C VAL A 805 37.16 -9.40 23.44
N VAL A 806 36.67 -10.12 22.45
CA VAL A 806 37.34 -11.28 21.85
C VAL A 806 37.47 -11.10 20.33
N PRO A 807 38.70 -11.08 19.77
CA PRO A 807 38.93 -11.28 18.35
C PRO A 807 38.50 -12.70 17.96
N LEU A 808 37.53 -12.83 17.06
CA LEU A 808 36.95 -14.14 16.71
C LEU A 808 37.92 -15.00 15.88
N ALA A 809 38.84 -14.36 15.14
CA ALA A 809 39.87 -15.04 14.37
C ALA A 809 40.84 -15.83 15.26
N ASP A 810 41.43 -15.18 16.27
CA ASP A 810 42.31 -15.83 17.25
C ASP A 810 41.54 -16.84 18.12
N PHE A 811 40.26 -16.58 18.37
CA PHE A 811 39.43 -17.45 19.19
C PHE A 811 39.17 -18.81 18.52
N ILE A 812 38.93 -18.86 17.21
CA ILE A 812 38.67 -20.11 16.49
C ILE A 812 39.15 -20.06 15.03
N ALA A 813 39.95 -21.07 14.65
CA ALA A 813 40.29 -21.34 13.26
C ALA A 813 39.05 -21.67 12.40
N VAL A 814 39.15 -21.44 11.09
CA VAL A 814 38.10 -21.77 10.11
C VAL A 814 37.85 -23.29 10.10
N LYS A 815 36.58 -23.69 10.03
CA LYS A 815 36.12 -25.09 9.99
C LYS A 815 34.96 -25.23 9.01
N SER A 816 34.56 -26.47 8.71
CA SER A 816 33.31 -26.74 7.98
C SER A 816 32.11 -26.14 8.72
N PHE A 817 31.14 -25.59 7.98
CA PHE A 817 29.88 -25.06 8.51
C PHE A 817 29.12 -26.05 9.41
N LYS A 818 29.33 -27.36 9.23
CA LYS A 818 28.73 -28.44 10.04
C LYS A 818 29.36 -28.63 11.42
N ALA A 819 30.57 -28.14 11.68
CA ALA A 819 31.25 -28.33 12.96
C ALA A 819 30.62 -27.46 14.07
N LYS A 820 30.44 -27.96 15.29
CA LYS A 820 29.76 -27.24 16.40
C LYS A 820 30.50 -25.97 16.92
N GLY A 821 31.65 -25.60 16.35
CA GLY A 821 32.39 -24.41 16.76
C GLY A 821 33.10 -24.56 18.12
N LYS A 822 33.28 -23.45 18.83
CA LYS A 822 33.93 -23.35 20.15
C LYS A 822 33.03 -22.56 21.10
N ARG A 823 32.80 -23.08 22.31
CA ARG A 823 32.01 -22.39 23.34
C ARG A 823 32.69 -21.09 23.75
N LEU A 824 31.96 -19.97 23.78
CA LEU A 824 32.52 -18.64 24.10
C LEU A 824 32.94 -18.55 25.57
N SER A 825 32.06 -18.96 26.48
CA SER A 825 32.33 -18.99 27.92
C SER A 825 31.45 -20.03 28.64
N ASN A 826 31.83 -20.40 29.87
CA ASN A 826 30.99 -21.20 30.76
C ASN A 826 30.03 -20.34 31.61
N TYR A 827 30.28 -19.04 31.71
CA TYR A 827 29.47 -18.09 32.49
C TYR A 827 28.14 -17.71 31.82
N THR A 828 27.36 -16.86 32.47
CA THR A 828 26.14 -16.25 31.87
C THR A 828 26.55 -15.00 31.10
N LEU A 829 26.05 -14.87 29.87
CA LEU A 829 26.47 -13.86 28.90
C LEU A 829 25.30 -13.00 28.41
N LYS A 830 25.56 -11.70 28.16
CA LYS A 830 24.58 -10.73 27.64
C LYS A 830 25.25 -9.72 26.68
N ALA A 831 24.45 -8.80 26.13
CA ALA A 831 24.90 -7.60 25.40
C ALA A 831 25.91 -7.82 24.25
N PHE A 832 25.66 -8.80 23.39
CA PHE A 832 26.52 -9.11 22.24
C PHE A 832 26.52 -7.98 21.19
N LYS A 833 27.67 -7.34 21.00
CA LYS A 833 27.91 -6.30 19.98
C LYS A 833 29.16 -6.65 19.17
N LEU A 834 29.08 -6.51 17.84
CA LEU A 834 30.26 -6.53 16.98
C LEU A 834 30.92 -5.15 17.05
N LEU A 835 32.25 -5.14 17.12
CA LEU A 835 33.09 -3.95 17.03
C LEU A 835 33.74 -3.91 15.65
N GLU A 836 34.31 -2.77 15.29
CA GLU A 836 35.13 -2.61 14.08
C GLU A 836 36.20 -3.73 14.01
N PRO A 837 36.32 -4.40 12.85
CA PRO A 837 37.31 -5.47 12.67
C PRO A 837 38.72 -4.92 12.77
N LEU A 838 39.70 -5.81 12.97
CA LEU A 838 41.10 -5.42 12.81
C LEU A 838 41.40 -5.20 11.32
N PRO A 839 42.27 -4.23 10.96
CA PRO A 839 42.62 -3.99 9.56
C PRO A 839 43.25 -5.24 8.94
N TYR A 840 42.75 -5.60 7.76
CA TYR A 840 43.22 -6.73 6.96
C TYR A 840 43.34 -6.28 5.52
N SER A 841 44.55 -6.39 4.97
CA SER A 841 44.80 -6.36 3.53
C SER A 841 44.80 -7.80 3.01
N PRO A 842 43.94 -8.18 2.05
CA PRO A 842 44.15 -9.39 1.28
C PRO A 842 45.55 -9.39 0.64
N PRO A 843 46.18 -10.55 0.42
CA PRO A 843 47.25 -10.63 -0.58
C PRO A 843 46.65 -10.28 -1.94
N GLU A 844 47.43 -9.61 -2.79
CA GLU A 844 47.06 -9.39 -4.19
C GLU A 844 46.98 -10.76 -4.88
N THR A 845 45.79 -11.11 -5.39
CA THR A 845 45.63 -12.23 -6.30
C THR A 845 46.14 -11.80 -7.67
N GLU A 846 47.11 -12.55 -8.20
CA GLU A 846 47.56 -12.42 -9.59
C GLU A 846 46.34 -12.68 -10.50
N GLU A 847 45.81 -11.63 -11.14
CA GLU A 847 44.85 -11.76 -12.24
C GLU A 847 45.63 -12.17 -13.49
N ASP A 848 45.18 -13.21 -14.21
CA ASP A 848 45.80 -13.69 -15.45
C ASP A 848 45.66 -12.64 -16.59
N GLU A 849 46.57 -11.67 -16.67
CA GLU A 849 46.62 -10.67 -17.75
C GLU A 849 47.05 -11.27 -19.10
N ASP A 850 46.13 -11.92 -19.80
CA ASP A 850 46.34 -12.39 -21.19
C ASP A 850 45.84 -11.36 -22.23
N GLY A 851 46.48 -10.18 -22.25
CA GLY A 851 46.70 -9.41 -23.47
C GLY A 851 45.69 -8.32 -23.90
N ILE A 852 45.82 -7.11 -23.34
CA ILE A 852 45.60 -5.86 -24.09
C ILE A 852 46.94 -5.13 -24.21
N ILE A 853 47.30 -4.75 -25.44
CA ILE A 853 48.58 -4.08 -25.73
C ILE A 853 48.40 -2.56 -25.66
N GLU A 854 49.02 -1.92 -24.68
CA GLU A 854 49.43 -0.51 -24.79
C GLU A 854 50.95 -0.43 -25.11
N PRO A 855 51.41 0.55 -25.90
CA PRO A 855 52.81 0.68 -26.26
C PRO A 855 53.65 1.31 -25.14
N GLU A 856 54.89 0.83 -25.01
CA GLU A 856 55.86 1.18 -23.98
C GLU A 856 56.40 2.62 -24.11
N GLU A 857 56.91 3.19 -23.00
CA GLU A 857 58.36 3.48 -22.89
C GLU A 857 58.79 3.82 -21.44
N ASP A 858 59.61 2.94 -20.88
CA ASP A 858 60.68 3.10 -19.88
C ASP A 858 60.61 4.13 -18.73
N LEU A 859 60.83 3.61 -17.51
CA LEU A 859 61.73 4.26 -16.54
C LEU A 859 62.42 3.26 -15.59
N ILE A 860 63.60 2.80 -16.03
CA ILE A 860 64.81 2.41 -15.26
C ILE A 860 64.65 2.13 -13.75
N VAL A 861 65.05 0.92 -13.33
CA VAL A 861 65.52 0.66 -11.95
C VAL A 861 66.91 0.00 -12.00
N GLU A 862 67.83 0.53 -11.20
CA GLU A 862 69.21 0.03 -11.09
C GLU A 862 69.30 -1.25 -10.24
N ALA A 863 70.24 -2.13 -10.56
CA ALA A 863 70.66 -3.23 -9.69
C ALA A 863 72.19 -3.32 -9.68
N GLU A 864 72.78 -3.25 -8.49
CA GLU A 864 74.24 -3.30 -8.31
C GLU A 864 74.80 -4.71 -8.58
N ILE A 865 75.97 -4.80 -9.21
CA ILE A 865 77.21 -5.33 -8.60
C ILE A 865 78.41 -5.23 -9.58
N ASP A 866 79.54 -4.79 -9.04
CA ASP A 866 80.90 -4.66 -9.59
C ASP A 866 81.52 -5.97 -10.16
N PRO A 867 82.73 -5.95 -10.79
CA PRO A 867 83.41 -4.87 -11.54
C PRO A 867 84.12 -5.35 -12.84
N THR A 868 84.41 -4.46 -13.82
CA THR A 868 85.74 -4.39 -14.53
C THR A 868 85.85 -3.25 -15.56
N GLU A 869 86.99 -2.56 -15.53
CA GLU A 869 87.81 -2.00 -16.63
C GLU A 869 87.20 -1.27 -17.87
N SER A 870 87.56 0.03 -17.95
CA SER A 870 88.20 0.69 -19.11
C SER A 870 87.39 1.41 -20.23
N THR A 871 87.48 2.76 -20.17
CA THR A 871 87.82 3.73 -21.25
C THR A 871 86.96 3.94 -22.52
N GLU A 872 86.89 5.23 -22.92
CA GLU A 872 86.76 5.77 -24.30
C GLU A 872 85.41 5.61 -25.05
N THR A 873 84.98 6.48 -25.98
CA THR A 873 84.92 7.97 -26.08
C THR A 873 84.02 8.36 -27.29
N ILE A 874 83.66 9.66 -27.43
CA ILE A 874 83.19 10.33 -28.69
C ILE A 874 81.77 9.93 -29.17
N ASN A 875 81.05 10.68 -30.03
CA ASN A 875 80.67 12.12 -30.20
C ASN A 875 79.83 12.21 -31.52
N GLU A 876 79.12 13.32 -31.79
CA GLU A 876 78.70 13.78 -33.16
C GLU A 876 77.68 12.88 -33.95
N GLU A 877 76.98 13.22 -35.04
CA GLU A 877 76.49 14.42 -35.79
C GLU A 877 75.36 13.93 -36.77
N ILE A 878 74.44 14.67 -37.45
CA ILE A 878 73.84 16.03 -37.39
C ILE A 878 72.67 16.13 -38.44
N ASN A 879 71.82 17.19 -38.40
CA ASN A 879 70.99 17.76 -39.51
C ASN A 879 69.71 17.01 -39.98
N ARG A 880 68.56 17.63 -40.39
CA ARG A 880 68.18 18.87 -41.16
C ARG A 880 68.15 18.69 -42.70
N ASP A 881 67.43 19.44 -43.57
CA ASP A 881 66.41 20.56 -43.56
C ASP A 881 65.71 20.53 -44.97
N GLU A 882 64.54 21.09 -45.32
CA GLU A 882 63.38 21.69 -44.59
C GLU A 882 62.12 20.80 -44.89
N PHE A 883 60.93 21.09 -45.50
CA PHE A 883 60.10 22.20 -46.06
C PHE A 883 58.61 21.76 -45.80
N LYS A 884 57.57 22.54 -45.44
CA LYS A 884 57.03 23.89 -45.83
C LYS A 884 56.26 23.90 -47.17
N GLU A 885 55.11 24.59 -47.34
CA GLU A 885 54.23 25.47 -46.51
C GLU A 885 52.82 25.52 -47.21
N GLU A 886 51.70 26.15 -46.79
CA GLU A 886 51.35 27.17 -45.77
C GLU A 886 49.79 27.15 -45.47
N ARG A 887 49.33 27.95 -44.48
CA ARG A 887 48.00 28.64 -44.34
C ARG A 887 46.68 27.99 -43.84
N ASN A 888 46.13 28.70 -42.83
CA ASN A 888 44.70 29.03 -42.52
C ASN A 888 43.81 28.10 -41.64
N THR A 889 43.95 28.26 -40.32
CA THR A 889 42.93 28.70 -39.29
C THR A 889 41.41 28.46 -39.46
N PRO A 890 40.59 28.37 -38.37
CA PRO A 890 40.89 28.58 -36.94
C PRO A 890 40.44 27.43 -35.97
N PRO A 891 40.79 27.46 -34.67
CA PRO A 891 40.34 26.50 -33.67
C PRO A 891 38.98 26.85 -33.02
N VAL A 892 38.37 25.89 -32.31
CA VAL A 892 37.19 26.07 -31.45
C VAL A 892 37.44 25.40 -30.09
N GLU A 893 37.04 26.05 -29.00
CA GLU A 893 37.32 25.63 -27.62
C GLU A 893 36.35 24.54 -27.12
N VAL A 894 36.81 23.73 -26.14
CA VAL A 894 35.98 22.75 -25.43
C VAL A 894 35.29 23.42 -24.23
N PRO A 895 33.95 23.37 -24.09
CA PRO A 895 33.23 24.01 -23.00
C PRO A 895 33.40 23.26 -21.66
N LYS A 896 33.55 24.02 -20.57
CA LYS A 896 33.55 23.50 -19.19
C LYS A 896 32.13 23.26 -18.67
N PRO A 897 31.93 22.32 -17.71
CA PRO A 897 30.61 22.06 -17.11
C PRO A 897 30.10 23.25 -16.26
N PRO A 898 28.76 23.39 -16.09
CA PRO A 898 28.16 24.54 -15.42
C PRO A 898 28.14 24.44 -13.90
N LEU A 899 28.38 25.58 -13.23
CA LEU A 899 28.13 25.78 -11.80
C LEU A 899 26.67 26.18 -11.51
N PRO A 900 26.13 25.92 -10.31
CA PRO A 900 24.74 26.21 -9.97
C PRO A 900 24.43 27.72 -9.94
N ARG A 901 23.25 28.11 -10.43
CA ARG A 901 22.81 29.52 -10.48
C ARG A 901 21.94 29.90 -9.28
N LYS A 902 22.20 31.09 -8.74
CA LYS A 902 21.31 31.78 -7.78
C LYS A 902 19.97 32.14 -8.45
N LYS A 903 18.88 32.10 -7.68
CA LYS A 903 17.59 32.73 -8.07
C LYS A 903 17.75 34.25 -8.24
N ARG A 904 16.83 34.87 -8.98
CA ARG A 904 16.55 36.32 -8.96
C ARG A 904 15.13 36.56 -8.42
N PRO A 905 14.84 37.73 -7.82
CA PRO A 905 13.52 38.06 -7.29
C PRO A 905 12.56 38.57 -8.37
N GLU A 906 11.30 38.79 -7.95
CA GLU A 906 10.08 39.24 -8.66
C GLU A 906 9.03 38.12 -8.84
N ASP A 907 8.35 37.79 -7.74
CA ASP A 907 6.94 37.34 -7.63
C ASP A 907 6.63 37.04 -6.14
N GLU A 908 6.42 38.09 -5.34
CA GLU A 908 5.95 38.00 -3.95
C GLU A 908 4.57 38.67 -3.81
N PRO A 909 3.51 37.98 -3.34
CA PRO A 909 2.27 38.64 -2.90
C PRO A 909 2.49 39.31 -1.52
N PRO A 910 1.82 40.45 -1.24
CA PRO A 910 2.20 41.32 -0.14
C PRO A 910 1.78 40.81 1.24
N GLN A 911 2.63 41.07 2.24
CA GLN A 911 2.22 41.12 3.64
C GLN A 911 1.34 42.36 3.89
N LEU A 912 0.37 42.23 4.79
CA LEU A 912 -0.50 43.32 5.23
C LEU A 912 -0.55 43.28 6.77
N GLU A 913 -0.36 44.44 7.39
CA GLU A 913 -0.19 44.58 8.84
C GLU A 913 -1.52 44.47 9.60
N LEU A 914 -1.45 44.13 10.89
CA LEU A 914 -2.58 44.17 11.82
C LEU A 914 -2.64 45.52 12.54
N GLU A 915 -3.72 46.27 12.32
CA GLU A 915 -4.31 47.12 13.35
C GLU A 915 -5.77 46.65 13.57
N PHE A 916 -6.14 46.53 14.86
CA PHE A 916 -7.36 45.93 15.42
C PHE A 916 -7.43 44.39 15.40
#